data_AF-A0A554J8K7-F1
#
_entry.id   AF-A0A554J8K7-F1
#
_cell.length_a   1.000
_cell.length_b   1.000
_cell.length_c   1.000
_cell.angle_alpha   90.00
_cell.angle_beta   90.00
_cell.angle_gamma   90.00
#
_symmetry.space_group_name_H-M   'P 1'
#
loop_
_entity.id
_entity.type
_entity.pdbx_description
1 polymer ?
#
loop_
_entity_poly.entity_id
_entity_poly.type
_entity_poly.pdbx_seq_one_letter_code
_entity_poly.pdbx_strand_id
1 'polypeptide(L)'
;MPKILTFNNITAKDLRQKPIKGLREVFKSQDFFTKLIFISAIFFIIIAVYFAKNLLTTKQYALQNRIYFGSYISGFPTDTSKIDTFEGNAGKKLSIVNIKQQWAGSDSSFNPGNMNIIRTRGSIPMITWEPWQRNLTDSSYNLQNIIKGNFDGYIAKFAQDTKQWTFPFFLRFAPNMNQRRFSWSEGVNGNNAGDYVAAWKHVYEIFRNNSVTNATWVWSPMVETATDSGSFESFYPGNDFVNWVGLGGYYSASLSANAGWNSFNDTFKSSYDKIVSLVPDKAIMISEFSAAQEGPDKASWITDALNQISTNYTKVKAIVWYNEKNKDGDFRIGSSQQSIEAFSNAIKAPFYLKNDFALFNTVPIPTPAPFVRQVSAVPTDTYSKIRSAWADYLTGGDYDVSSPIIDRIRAKVNQVAQSAKATKVSMITAPDRTFLFNNIQSPGGGPGVSDAYDKLRTMAVGLATKDAIADQAEREQIYLAIKDGLIWLNQNWYNKDKCPGNKFNYGDRECGQSLPYQVGASKLASETIVLIFDELKQDPQGEEIIKNTMDAVERFYPKGNANRFYPNGMRVHDTAGNLAMATLPLILRAAILEDQTVLSVARDNYYNDFLQYKVSGDGLYKDGSFIQHDNHPYSNWYGRMFYKNVVEIGYLLSSTGENPNFQRLYSFYKDAYEPIIFNNEGMDIVKGRMATAPRRGIRANDDGIIWTLLTLSRITNGTTYQSLGREFLQRTNRRLLGGRLTFLLWQDSLIQDSSLNGSPPIYSITKIFPRMDRAVMIKPDFGVALSMSSARTFNYEAIRGVNKKGWYMGSGMVYLYKKSDPGQYNDYFWATVDKTKLAGTTVDEQIRLDTNNNYVGANFDAKFSNYLTPRLYAGGASLDGFASLGMNTKSFFAKPVMAKKSWFMFDDEIVAIGSQIKATSATNVVTVVENRKIANDNSNRFVVNGASISTPTTITNPQYAYLSGTGGYYFPPLAGITSSLTVQKQARTGNWEQLGQGTGADSATRNFAQMWFNHGVNTTTNSKYAYVLLPTKTEEQTRNYASSPNIRIIANTNTAQAAEERTLKVSGFNFFSAKGAVAEYLKANERSSVILRQDGNKLRIGFADPTQARGTVILELSTTVPTSYAYNKTYSVSIPNDKVNINLQSDKITFTVDFAGSKGQTLLIELKEGAGQSSALKRNKKTIKKANPTPAESNVVDEDEVSVPPAQPSSESDFEESGQYIEDLF
;
A
#
# COMPACT_ATOMS: atom_id res chain seq x y z
N MET A 1 -54.49 18.33 21.97
CA MET A 1 -53.43 18.94 22.80
C MET A 1 -54.07 19.42 24.09
N PRO A 2 -53.50 19.26 25.31
CA PRO A 2 -52.07 19.18 25.63
C PRO A 2 -51.66 18.09 26.65
N LYS A 3 -50.33 18.03 26.94
CA LYS A 3 -49.61 17.39 28.06
C LYS A 3 -49.40 15.87 28.05
N ILE A 4 -48.36 15.43 27.34
CA ILE A 4 -47.62 14.20 27.68
C ILE A 4 -46.46 14.59 28.61
N LEU A 5 -46.51 14.05 29.83
CA LEU A 5 -45.49 14.17 30.86
C LEU A 5 -44.27 13.30 30.52
N THR A 6 -43.10 13.88 30.78
CA THR A 6 -41.75 13.28 30.72
C THR A 6 -41.58 12.16 31.76
N PHE A 7 -41.19 10.96 31.32
CA PHE A 7 -40.62 9.92 32.18
C PHE A 7 -39.10 9.90 32.00
N ASN A 8 -38.38 10.71 32.78
CA ASN A 8 -36.94 10.59 33.00
C ASN A 8 -36.72 10.74 34.51
N ASN A 9 -36.66 9.61 35.22
CA ASN A 9 -36.02 9.38 36.53
C ASN A 9 -36.71 8.22 37.28
N ILE A 10 -36.47 6.99 36.83
CA ILE A 10 -36.68 5.79 37.65
C ILE A 10 -35.31 5.18 37.89
N THR A 11 -34.86 5.13 39.14
CA THR A 11 -33.58 4.51 39.51
C THR A 11 -33.76 3.03 39.80
N ALA A 12 -32.71 2.22 39.64
CA ALA A 12 -32.72 0.78 39.92
C ALA A 12 -33.10 0.41 41.38
N LYS A 13 -33.14 1.41 42.28
CA LYS A 13 -33.55 1.26 43.68
C LYS A 13 -35.09 1.27 43.85
N ASP A 14 -35.82 1.93 42.95
CA ASP A 14 -37.29 2.05 43.02
C ASP A 14 -38.03 0.76 42.60
N LEU A 15 -37.40 -0.07 41.76
CA LEU A 15 -37.97 -1.32 41.26
C LEU A 15 -37.87 -2.50 42.24
N ARG A 16 -37.04 -2.41 43.30
CA ARG A 16 -36.77 -3.54 44.20
C ARG A 16 -37.71 -3.67 45.41
N GLN A 17 -38.47 -2.64 45.78
CA GLN A 17 -39.22 -2.65 47.06
C GLN A 17 -40.75 -2.59 46.97
N LYS A 18 -41.35 -2.28 45.81
CA LYS A 18 -42.82 -2.17 45.68
C LYS A 18 -43.62 -3.39 45.18
N PRO A 19 -43.08 -4.38 44.43
CA PRO A 19 -43.95 -5.45 43.90
C PRO A 19 -44.35 -6.51 44.95
N ILE A 20 -43.59 -6.64 46.04
CA ILE A 20 -43.68 -7.82 46.92
C ILE A 20 -44.89 -7.75 47.89
N LYS A 21 -45.44 -6.55 48.16
CA LYS A 21 -46.58 -6.39 49.08
C LYS A 21 -47.93 -6.75 48.45
N GLY A 22 -48.14 -6.46 47.16
CA GLY A 22 -49.39 -6.79 46.46
C GLY A 22 -49.52 -8.29 46.13
N LEU A 23 -48.41 -8.97 45.87
CA LEU A 23 -48.37 -10.41 45.57
C LEU A 23 -48.84 -11.29 46.73
N ARG A 24 -48.62 -10.88 48.00
CA ARG A 24 -49.08 -11.65 49.18
C ARG A 24 -50.59 -11.57 49.43
N GLU A 25 -51.27 -10.52 48.98
CA GLU A 25 -52.71 -10.35 49.15
C GLU A 25 -53.50 -11.18 48.13
N VAL A 26 -53.03 -11.27 46.88
CA VAL A 26 -53.69 -12.04 45.80
C VAL A 26 -53.72 -13.54 46.10
N PHE A 27 -52.66 -14.09 46.69
CA PHE A 27 -52.59 -15.52 47.04
C PHE A 27 -53.48 -15.92 48.24
N LYS A 28 -53.95 -14.96 49.04
CA LYS A 28 -54.91 -15.19 50.14
C LYS A 28 -56.37 -15.16 49.72
N SER A 29 -56.71 -14.63 48.54
CA SER A 29 -58.09 -14.65 48.05
C SER A 29 -58.53 -16.08 47.66
N GLN A 30 -59.74 -16.48 48.07
CA GLN A 30 -60.34 -17.78 47.72
C GLN A 30 -60.96 -17.80 46.31
N ASP A 31 -60.92 -16.69 45.59
CA ASP A 31 -61.48 -16.60 44.26
C ASP A 31 -60.53 -17.18 43.19
N PHE A 32 -60.90 -18.35 42.67
CA PHE A 32 -60.18 -19.06 41.63
C PHE A 32 -60.01 -18.23 40.35
N PHE A 33 -61.00 -17.40 40.01
CA PHE A 33 -60.95 -16.57 38.80
C PHE A 33 -59.90 -15.46 38.90
N THR A 34 -59.77 -14.83 40.06
CA THR A 34 -58.73 -13.82 40.31
C THR A 34 -57.32 -14.41 40.22
N LYS A 35 -57.11 -15.64 40.72
CA LYS A 35 -55.82 -16.36 40.59
C LYS A 35 -55.51 -16.76 39.15
N LEU A 36 -56.51 -17.22 38.39
CA LEU A 36 -56.33 -17.60 37.00
C LEU A 36 -55.96 -16.39 36.13
N ILE A 37 -56.64 -15.25 36.30
CA ILE A 37 -56.34 -14.00 35.59
C ILE A 37 -54.92 -13.52 35.91
N PHE A 38 -54.49 -13.62 37.18
CA PHE A 38 -53.16 -13.18 37.59
C PHE A 38 -52.05 -14.11 37.06
N ILE A 39 -52.28 -15.42 37.05
CA ILE A 39 -51.35 -16.41 36.45
C ILE A 39 -51.28 -16.22 34.93
N SER A 40 -52.41 -16.02 34.26
CA SER A 40 -52.44 -15.73 32.81
C SER A 40 -51.76 -14.40 32.49
N ALA A 41 -51.91 -13.36 33.32
CA ALA A 41 -51.20 -12.09 33.14
C ALA A 41 -49.68 -12.23 33.35
N ILE A 42 -49.23 -12.99 34.35
CA ILE A 42 -47.80 -13.28 34.55
C ILE A 42 -47.26 -14.13 33.40
N PHE A 43 -48.03 -15.12 32.92
CA PHE A 43 -47.64 -15.94 31.78
C PHE A 43 -47.56 -15.11 30.49
N PHE A 44 -48.48 -14.19 30.26
CA PHE A 44 -48.43 -13.23 29.15
C PHE A 44 -47.28 -12.23 29.30
N ILE A 45 -46.94 -11.78 30.50
CA ILE A 45 -45.79 -10.90 30.74
C ILE A 45 -44.48 -11.68 30.54
N ILE A 46 -44.39 -12.93 30.98
CA ILE A 46 -43.21 -13.79 30.77
C ILE A 46 -43.06 -14.10 29.28
N ILE A 47 -44.15 -14.43 28.58
CA ILE A 47 -44.15 -14.61 27.12
C ILE A 47 -43.81 -13.29 26.43
N ALA A 48 -44.36 -12.15 26.84
CA ALA A 48 -44.05 -10.85 26.26
C ALA A 48 -42.62 -10.41 26.55
N VAL A 49 -42.04 -10.75 27.71
CA VAL A 49 -40.63 -10.49 28.06
C VAL A 49 -39.71 -11.49 27.37
N TYR A 50 -40.13 -12.74 27.16
CA TYR A 50 -39.41 -13.76 26.39
C TYR A 50 -39.41 -13.44 24.90
N PHE A 51 -40.56 -13.02 24.35
CA PHE A 51 -40.67 -12.48 23.00
C PHE A 51 -39.97 -11.13 22.89
N ALA A 52 -40.03 -10.23 23.87
CA ALA A 52 -39.26 -8.98 23.84
C ALA A 52 -37.76 -9.25 23.93
N LYS A 53 -37.27 -10.21 24.74
CA LYS A 53 -35.86 -10.64 24.76
C LYS A 53 -35.44 -11.28 23.44
N ASN A 54 -36.29 -12.10 22.82
CA ASN A 54 -36.00 -12.73 21.53
C ASN A 54 -36.13 -11.76 20.34
N LEU A 55 -37.03 -10.77 20.39
CA LEU A 55 -37.13 -9.66 19.43
C LEU A 55 -36.04 -8.59 19.67
N LEU A 56 -35.45 -8.53 20.87
CA LEU A 56 -34.28 -7.71 21.22
C LEU A 56 -32.96 -8.48 21.09
N THR A 57 -32.91 -9.56 20.29
CA THR A 57 -31.67 -9.85 19.55
C THR A 57 -31.50 -8.71 18.55
N THR A 58 -30.88 -7.63 19.03
CA THR A 58 -30.66 -6.41 18.28
C THR A 58 -29.91 -6.75 17.01
N LYS A 59 -30.61 -6.78 15.88
CA LYS A 59 -30.01 -6.55 14.56
C LYS A 59 -29.27 -5.21 14.67
N GLN A 60 -27.98 -5.27 14.96
CA GLN A 60 -27.16 -4.09 15.11
C GLN A 60 -26.81 -3.61 13.72
N TYR A 61 -27.45 -2.54 13.32
CA TYR A 61 -27.22 -1.90 12.06
C TYR A 61 -26.03 -0.95 12.20
N ALA A 62 -24.96 -1.17 11.44
CA ALA A 62 -23.93 -0.14 11.28
C ALA A 62 -24.53 1.02 10.48
N LEU A 63 -24.67 2.19 11.10
CA LEU A 63 -25.13 3.41 10.43
C LEU A 63 -23.95 3.97 9.63
N GLN A 64 -23.93 3.76 8.32
CA GLN A 64 -23.01 4.47 7.44
C GLN A 64 -23.60 5.83 7.06
N ASN A 65 -22.81 6.89 7.22
CA ASN A 65 -23.14 8.25 6.77
C ASN A 65 -23.39 8.24 5.26
N ARG A 66 -24.58 8.62 4.82
CA ARG A 66 -24.90 8.81 3.40
C ARG A 66 -24.68 10.27 2.99
N ILE A 67 -24.24 10.48 1.75
CA ILE A 67 -23.87 11.79 1.21
C ILE A 67 -24.54 11.97 -0.15
N TYR A 68 -25.29 13.06 -0.34
CA TYR A 68 -25.71 13.47 -1.68
C TYR A 68 -24.49 13.94 -2.46
N PHE A 69 -24.14 13.29 -3.57
CA PHE A 69 -23.10 13.80 -4.44
C PHE A 69 -23.72 14.57 -5.61
N GLY A 70 -23.14 15.72 -5.91
CA GLY A 70 -23.63 16.64 -6.91
C GLY A 70 -22.52 17.29 -7.72
N SER A 71 -22.92 18.07 -8.70
CA SER A 71 -21.99 18.86 -9.51
C SER A 71 -22.66 20.09 -10.11
N TYR A 72 -21.88 21.16 -10.27
CA TYR A 72 -22.12 22.21 -11.26
C TYR A 72 -21.39 21.84 -12.55
N ILE A 73 -22.10 21.85 -13.68
CA ILE A 73 -21.56 21.46 -14.98
C ILE A 73 -21.71 22.63 -15.96
N SER A 74 -20.59 23.18 -16.43
CA SER A 74 -20.61 24.30 -17.38
C SER A 74 -21.34 23.93 -18.68
N GLY A 75 -22.26 24.80 -19.11
CA GLY A 75 -23.10 24.60 -20.30
C GLY A 75 -24.40 23.82 -20.08
N PHE A 76 -24.60 23.19 -18.92
CA PHE A 76 -25.88 22.61 -18.51
C PHE A 76 -26.72 23.68 -17.78
N PRO A 77 -28.06 23.76 -17.95
CA PRO A 77 -28.97 22.84 -18.65
C PRO A 77 -29.19 23.11 -20.14
N THR A 78 -28.55 24.12 -20.73
CA THR A 78 -28.70 24.47 -22.16
C THR A 78 -28.29 23.32 -23.09
N ASP A 79 -27.26 22.56 -22.72
CA ASP A 79 -26.80 21.35 -23.42
C ASP A 79 -26.86 20.14 -22.47
N THR A 80 -27.87 19.29 -22.65
CA THR A 80 -28.07 18.08 -21.82
C THR A 80 -26.98 17.02 -22.03
N SER A 81 -26.22 17.05 -23.14
CA SER A 81 -25.13 16.11 -23.37
C SER A 81 -23.96 16.29 -22.38
N LYS A 82 -23.84 17.49 -21.77
CA LYS A 82 -22.81 17.79 -20.77
C LYS A 82 -22.99 16.96 -19.51
N ILE A 83 -24.23 16.83 -19.03
CA ILE A 83 -24.52 16.00 -17.85
C ILE A 83 -24.39 14.51 -18.18
N ASP A 84 -24.76 14.07 -19.39
CA ASP A 84 -24.57 12.68 -19.81
C ASP A 84 -23.08 12.33 -19.88
N THR A 85 -22.24 13.24 -20.37
CA THR A 85 -20.78 13.09 -20.38
C THR A 85 -20.20 13.01 -18.97
N PHE A 86 -20.66 13.89 -18.07
CA PHE A 86 -20.22 13.86 -16.67
C PHE A 86 -20.59 12.54 -16.00
N GLU A 87 -21.86 12.12 -16.10
CA GLU A 87 -22.33 10.88 -15.48
C GLU A 87 -21.69 9.63 -16.08
N GLY A 88 -21.38 9.66 -17.38
CA GLY A 88 -20.60 8.63 -18.07
C GLY A 88 -19.17 8.51 -17.50
N ASN A 89 -18.48 9.64 -17.32
CA ASN A 89 -17.15 9.68 -16.71
C ASN A 89 -17.18 9.29 -15.23
N ALA A 90 -18.17 9.75 -14.47
CA ALA A 90 -18.32 9.40 -13.06
C ALA A 90 -18.72 7.92 -12.86
N GLY A 91 -19.38 7.31 -13.85
CA GLY A 91 -19.97 5.97 -13.74
C GLY A 91 -21.15 5.91 -12.76
N LYS A 92 -21.73 7.05 -12.40
CA LYS A 92 -22.84 7.18 -11.45
C LYS A 92 -23.59 8.49 -11.66
N LYS A 93 -24.92 8.45 -11.51
CA LYS A 93 -25.83 9.59 -11.76
C LYS A 93 -26.01 10.49 -10.54
N LEU A 94 -26.12 11.80 -10.75
CA LEU A 94 -26.01 12.85 -9.71
C LEU A 94 -27.22 12.91 -8.76
N SER A 95 -26.98 13.01 -7.44
CA SER A 95 -28.03 13.36 -6.48
C SER A 95 -28.46 14.81 -6.63
N ILE A 96 -27.49 15.73 -6.72
CA ILE A 96 -27.71 17.18 -6.78
C ILE A 96 -27.15 17.71 -8.10
N VAL A 97 -27.91 18.53 -8.80
CA VAL A 97 -27.40 19.27 -9.97
C VAL A 97 -27.53 20.76 -9.68
N ASN A 98 -26.39 21.44 -9.65
CA ASN A 98 -26.31 22.87 -9.36
C ASN A 98 -26.28 23.68 -10.65
N ILE A 99 -27.10 24.73 -10.72
CA ILE A 99 -27.10 25.75 -11.77
C ILE A 99 -26.78 27.11 -11.15
N LYS A 100 -26.02 27.95 -11.86
CA LYS A 100 -25.75 29.33 -11.45
C LYS A 100 -26.73 30.27 -12.13
N GLN A 101 -27.35 31.14 -11.34
CA GLN A 101 -28.35 32.08 -11.80
C GLN A 101 -28.05 33.49 -11.27
N GLN A 102 -27.88 34.43 -12.20
CA GLN A 102 -27.63 35.84 -11.91
C GLN A 102 -28.94 36.64 -11.88
N TRP A 103 -28.93 37.88 -11.36
CA TRP A 103 -30.14 38.72 -11.24
C TRP A 103 -30.45 39.58 -12.46
N ALA A 104 -29.65 39.48 -13.52
CA ALA A 104 -29.83 40.26 -14.76
C ALA A 104 -29.62 39.41 -16.02
N GLY A 105 -29.91 39.99 -17.18
CA GLY A 105 -29.76 39.32 -18.48
C GLY A 105 -30.77 38.19 -18.70
N SER A 106 -30.49 37.34 -19.69
CA SER A 106 -31.40 36.28 -20.17
C SER A 106 -31.75 35.23 -19.12
N ASP A 107 -30.90 35.06 -18.11
CA ASP A 107 -31.04 34.03 -17.08
C ASP A 107 -31.61 34.58 -15.75
N SER A 108 -32.13 35.81 -15.74
CA SER A 108 -32.61 36.47 -14.52
C SER A 108 -33.87 35.84 -13.93
N SER A 109 -34.76 35.28 -14.73
CA SER A 109 -36.03 34.71 -14.26
C SER A 109 -35.90 33.26 -13.82
N PHE A 110 -36.71 32.82 -12.84
CA PHE A 110 -36.82 31.41 -12.51
C PHE A 110 -37.32 30.64 -13.74
N ASN A 111 -36.63 29.56 -14.13
CA ASN A 111 -36.98 28.77 -15.31
C ASN A 111 -37.44 27.36 -14.90
N PRO A 112 -38.77 27.11 -14.84
CA PRO A 112 -39.32 25.80 -14.52
C PRO A 112 -38.85 24.68 -15.47
N GLY A 113 -38.58 25.00 -16.75
CA GLY A 113 -38.11 24.03 -17.74
C GLY A 113 -36.73 23.47 -17.39
N ASN A 114 -35.79 24.35 -17.05
CA ASN A 114 -34.45 23.97 -16.58
C ASN A 114 -34.51 23.09 -15.34
N MET A 115 -35.39 23.43 -14.41
CA MET A 115 -35.59 22.69 -13.17
C MET A 115 -36.25 21.34 -13.42
N ASN A 116 -37.18 21.26 -14.38
CA ASN A 116 -37.80 20.01 -14.82
C ASN A 116 -36.80 19.07 -15.50
N ILE A 117 -35.84 19.57 -16.26
CA ILE A 117 -34.75 18.75 -16.85
C ILE A 117 -33.97 18.06 -15.72
N ILE A 118 -33.67 18.76 -14.63
CA ILE A 118 -32.96 18.18 -13.49
C ILE A 118 -33.84 17.14 -12.76
N ARG A 119 -35.11 17.47 -12.50
CA ARG A 119 -36.04 16.61 -11.75
C ARG A 119 -36.39 15.33 -12.49
N THR A 120 -36.62 15.41 -13.80
CA THR A 120 -36.95 14.24 -14.65
C THR A 120 -35.79 13.25 -14.72
N ARG A 121 -34.55 13.71 -14.48
CA ARG A 121 -33.38 12.83 -14.28
C ARG A 121 -33.32 12.21 -12.89
N GLY A 122 -34.21 12.55 -11.98
CA GLY A 122 -34.22 12.06 -10.60
C GLY A 122 -33.26 12.78 -9.66
N SER A 123 -32.71 13.92 -10.08
CA SER A 123 -31.82 14.74 -9.25
C SER A 123 -32.58 15.85 -8.51
N ILE A 124 -32.00 16.32 -7.42
CA ILE A 124 -32.45 17.48 -6.63
C ILE A 124 -31.80 18.73 -7.23
N PRO A 125 -32.57 19.73 -7.70
CA PRO A 125 -31.99 20.96 -8.19
C PRO A 125 -31.38 21.79 -7.07
N MET A 126 -30.28 22.47 -7.39
CA MET A 126 -29.69 23.52 -6.58
C MET A 126 -29.52 24.77 -7.45
N ILE A 127 -29.96 25.92 -6.95
CA ILE A 127 -29.75 27.21 -7.59
C ILE A 127 -28.74 27.98 -6.75
N THR A 128 -27.60 28.30 -7.37
CA THR A 128 -26.71 29.33 -6.86
C THR A 128 -27.19 30.68 -7.36
N TRP A 129 -27.76 31.48 -6.47
CA TRP A 129 -28.46 32.72 -6.82
C TRP A 129 -27.60 33.94 -6.50
N GLU A 130 -27.13 34.62 -7.54
CA GLU A 130 -26.05 35.61 -7.49
C GLU A 130 -26.58 37.02 -7.81
N PRO A 131 -26.60 37.95 -6.84
CA PRO A 131 -27.07 39.32 -7.07
C PRO A 131 -26.02 40.15 -7.82
N TRP A 132 -25.96 39.97 -9.14
CA TRP A 132 -25.16 40.77 -10.07
C TRP A 132 -25.51 40.46 -11.53
N GLN A 133 -24.80 41.12 -12.46
CA GLN A 133 -24.71 40.75 -13.88
C GLN A 133 -23.29 40.32 -14.30
N ARG A 134 -22.52 39.71 -13.37
CA ARG A 134 -21.11 39.32 -13.54
C ARG A 134 -20.16 40.47 -13.91
N ASN A 135 -20.54 41.70 -13.56
CA ASN A 135 -19.67 42.86 -13.59
C ASN A 135 -19.46 43.35 -12.15
N LEU A 136 -18.26 43.13 -11.60
CA LEU A 136 -17.94 43.50 -10.22
C LEU A 136 -18.02 45.01 -9.98
N THR A 137 -17.73 45.83 -11.01
CA THR A 137 -17.75 47.30 -10.91
C THR A 137 -19.16 47.89 -10.90
N ASP A 138 -20.18 47.10 -11.20
CA ASP A 138 -21.56 47.53 -11.16
C ASP A 138 -22.10 47.47 -9.73
N SER A 139 -22.29 48.67 -9.15
CA SER A 139 -22.78 48.85 -7.78
C SER A 139 -24.31 48.76 -7.68
N SER A 140 -25.04 48.58 -8.79
CA SER A 140 -26.51 48.49 -8.79
C SER A 140 -27.02 47.36 -7.89
N TYR A 141 -26.25 46.28 -7.76
CA TYR A 141 -26.58 45.09 -6.98
C TYR A 141 -25.94 45.03 -5.59
N ASN A 142 -25.46 46.16 -5.07
CA ASN A 142 -24.91 46.20 -3.72
C ASN A 142 -25.98 45.83 -2.67
N LEU A 143 -25.53 45.39 -1.50
CA LEU A 143 -26.39 44.90 -0.43
C LEU A 143 -27.34 45.98 0.08
N GLN A 144 -26.92 47.24 0.09
CA GLN A 144 -27.75 48.38 0.49
C GLN A 144 -28.99 48.55 -0.40
N ASN A 145 -28.85 48.37 -1.71
CA ASN A 145 -29.99 48.41 -2.63
C ASN A 145 -30.94 47.23 -2.43
N ILE A 146 -30.42 46.07 -2.04
CA ILE A 146 -31.24 44.91 -1.67
C ILE A 146 -32.03 45.21 -0.38
N ILE A 147 -31.36 45.70 0.66
CA ILE A 147 -31.95 46.04 1.97
C ILE A 147 -33.02 47.14 1.85
N LYS A 148 -32.81 48.14 0.98
CA LYS A 148 -33.78 49.23 0.73
C LYS A 148 -35.01 48.82 -0.06
N GLY A 149 -35.04 47.59 -0.56
CA GLY A 149 -36.18 47.03 -1.27
C GLY A 149 -36.18 47.27 -2.79
N ASN A 150 -35.08 47.77 -3.38
CA ASN A 150 -35.03 48.08 -4.81
C ASN A 150 -35.21 46.83 -5.70
N PHE A 151 -34.98 45.64 -5.15
CA PHE A 151 -35.13 44.34 -5.82
C PHE A 151 -36.35 43.54 -5.34
N ASP A 152 -37.19 44.08 -4.47
CA ASP A 152 -38.28 43.32 -3.84
C ASP A 152 -39.27 42.78 -4.85
N GLY A 153 -39.60 43.55 -5.88
CA GLY A 153 -40.48 43.10 -6.96
C GLY A 153 -39.89 41.90 -7.72
N TYR A 154 -38.59 41.91 -7.99
CA TYR A 154 -37.88 40.81 -8.64
C TYR A 154 -37.81 39.58 -7.72
N ILE A 155 -37.42 39.76 -6.45
CA ILE A 155 -37.32 38.68 -5.46
C ILE A 155 -38.69 38.05 -5.22
N ALA A 156 -39.74 38.85 -5.07
CA ALA A 156 -41.11 38.37 -4.89
C ALA A 156 -41.60 37.61 -6.12
N LYS A 157 -41.29 38.08 -7.34
CA LYS A 157 -41.62 37.34 -8.57
C LYS A 157 -40.91 35.98 -8.62
N PHE A 158 -39.61 35.94 -8.32
CA PHE A 158 -38.84 34.70 -8.27
C PHE A 158 -39.40 33.75 -7.18
N ALA A 159 -39.73 34.28 -6.00
CA ALA A 159 -40.37 33.53 -4.91
C ALA A 159 -41.72 32.93 -5.34
N GLN A 160 -42.56 33.70 -6.04
CA GLN A 160 -43.85 33.22 -6.57
C GLN A 160 -43.66 32.14 -7.64
N ASP A 161 -42.71 32.32 -8.55
CA ASP A 161 -42.43 31.35 -9.63
C ASP A 161 -41.91 30.03 -9.07
N THR A 162 -40.99 30.07 -8.10
CA THR A 162 -40.51 28.87 -7.41
C THR A 162 -41.63 28.16 -6.65
N LYS A 163 -42.53 28.90 -6.00
CA LYS A 163 -43.71 28.36 -5.32
C LYS A 163 -44.67 27.68 -6.31
N GLN A 164 -44.93 28.30 -7.46
CA GLN A 164 -45.77 27.71 -8.52
C GLN A 164 -45.18 26.43 -9.10
N TRP A 165 -43.85 26.28 -9.08
CA TRP A 165 -43.19 25.07 -9.53
C TRP A 165 -43.25 23.90 -8.51
N THR A 166 -43.64 24.17 -7.25
CA THR A 166 -43.99 23.22 -6.17
C THR A 166 -42.91 22.26 -5.64
N PHE A 167 -41.86 21.95 -6.40
CA PHE A 167 -40.89 20.93 -6.00
C PHE A 167 -39.77 21.48 -5.10
N PRO A 168 -39.23 20.66 -4.17
CA PRO A 168 -38.11 21.04 -3.32
C PRO A 168 -36.83 21.31 -4.12
N PHE A 169 -36.09 22.35 -3.75
CA PHE A 169 -34.76 22.63 -4.28
C PHE A 169 -33.86 23.30 -3.23
N PHE A 170 -32.55 23.23 -3.42
CA PHE A 170 -31.59 24.00 -2.64
C PHE A 170 -31.44 25.41 -3.24
N LEU A 171 -31.53 26.44 -2.40
CA LEU A 171 -31.28 27.83 -2.77
C LEU A 171 -30.03 28.32 -2.03
N ARG A 172 -28.93 28.49 -2.78
CA ARG A 172 -27.66 29.04 -2.30
C ARG A 172 -27.58 30.50 -2.72
N PHE A 173 -28.16 31.38 -1.92
CA PHE A 173 -28.15 32.82 -2.15
C PHE A 173 -26.78 33.42 -1.80
N ALA A 174 -26.24 34.30 -2.66
CA ALA A 174 -25.08 35.15 -2.41
C ALA A 174 -23.89 34.41 -1.74
N PRO A 175 -23.38 33.30 -2.32
CA PRO A 175 -22.30 32.52 -1.71
C PRO A 175 -20.98 33.28 -1.66
N ASN A 176 -20.01 32.77 -0.90
CA ASN A 176 -18.63 33.27 -0.84
C ASN A 176 -18.53 34.74 -0.39
N MET A 177 -19.48 35.18 0.44
CA MET A 177 -19.61 36.55 0.94
C MET A 177 -18.39 37.07 1.71
N ASN A 178 -17.63 36.16 2.33
CA ASN A 178 -16.40 36.46 3.07
C ASN A 178 -15.21 36.82 2.16
N GLN A 179 -15.34 36.68 0.84
CA GLN A 179 -14.32 37.06 -0.14
C GLN A 179 -14.55 38.48 -0.64
N ARG A 180 -13.51 39.20 -1.09
CA ARG A 180 -13.63 40.57 -1.66
C ARG A 180 -13.82 40.60 -3.19
N ARG A 181 -14.50 39.60 -3.75
CA ARG A 181 -14.57 39.37 -5.22
C ARG A 181 -15.98 39.37 -5.81
N PHE A 182 -17.01 39.64 -5.01
CA PHE A 182 -18.41 39.59 -5.45
C PHE A 182 -19.14 40.91 -5.13
N SER A 183 -20.16 41.26 -5.91
CA SER A 183 -20.92 42.51 -5.73
C SER A 183 -21.67 42.58 -4.39
N TRP A 184 -21.90 41.43 -3.76
CA TRP A 184 -22.54 41.27 -2.45
C TRP A 184 -21.55 41.04 -1.30
N SER A 185 -20.25 41.26 -1.54
CA SER A 185 -19.23 41.16 -0.51
C SER A 185 -19.17 42.44 0.33
N GLU A 186 -19.07 42.32 1.65
CA GLU A 186 -18.81 43.47 2.51
C GLU A 186 -17.44 44.09 2.20
N GLY A 187 -17.37 45.41 2.15
CA GLY A 187 -16.20 46.17 1.69
C GLY A 187 -16.04 46.29 0.17
N VAL A 188 -17.02 45.83 -0.62
CA VAL A 188 -17.09 45.99 -2.08
C VAL A 188 -18.34 46.81 -2.43
N ASN A 189 -18.30 47.67 -3.47
CA ASN A 189 -19.45 48.45 -3.97
C ASN A 189 -20.23 49.26 -2.92
N GLY A 190 -19.57 49.70 -1.84
CA GLY A 190 -20.17 50.46 -0.75
C GLY A 190 -20.89 49.62 0.31
N ASN A 191 -20.76 48.29 0.27
CA ASN A 191 -21.29 47.38 1.29
C ASN A 191 -20.52 47.52 2.60
N ASN A 192 -21.24 47.68 3.71
CA ASN A 192 -20.71 47.83 5.06
C ASN A 192 -20.81 46.54 5.86
N ALA A 193 -20.08 46.49 6.98
CA ALA A 193 -20.14 45.37 7.91
C ALA A 193 -21.58 45.13 8.42
N GLY A 194 -22.07 43.88 8.33
CA GLY A 194 -23.42 43.48 8.72
C GLY A 194 -24.47 43.59 7.61
N ASP A 195 -24.17 44.25 6.50
CA ASP A 195 -25.10 44.38 5.38
C ASP A 195 -25.45 43.02 4.77
N TYR A 196 -24.53 42.05 4.80
CA TYR A 196 -24.79 40.73 4.21
C TYR A 196 -25.88 40.00 5.00
N VAL A 197 -25.80 40.04 6.33
CA VAL A 197 -26.79 39.43 7.21
C VAL A 197 -28.15 40.14 7.07
N ALA A 198 -28.15 41.47 6.97
CA ALA A 198 -29.37 42.25 6.76
C ALA A 198 -30.04 41.91 5.42
N ALA A 199 -29.26 41.87 4.34
CA ALA A 199 -29.76 41.49 3.01
C ALA A 199 -30.28 40.04 2.99
N TRP A 200 -29.54 39.08 3.58
CA TRP A 200 -29.98 37.68 3.68
C TRP A 200 -31.36 37.57 4.34
N LYS A 201 -31.53 38.21 5.51
CA LYS A 201 -32.79 38.20 6.24
C LYS A 201 -33.90 38.85 5.43
N HIS A 202 -33.62 39.97 4.77
CA HIS A 202 -34.59 40.66 3.90
C HIS A 202 -35.10 39.76 2.76
N VAL A 203 -34.19 39.12 2.02
CA VAL A 203 -34.56 38.18 0.94
C VAL A 203 -35.34 36.97 1.48
N TYR A 204 -34.91 36.42 2.62
CA TYR A 204 -35.62 35.32 3.28
C TYR A 204 -37.04 35.70 3.69
N GLU A 205 -37.23 36.89 4.27
CA GLU A 205 -38.54 37.39 4.68
C GLU A 205 -39.47 37.62 3.48
N ILE A 206 -38.96 38.04 2.33
CA ILE A 206 -39.78 38.14 1.11
C ILE A 206 -40.29 36.74 0.69
N PHE A 207 -39.45 35.71 0.73
CA PHE A 207 -39.88 34.32 0.46
C PHE A 207 -40.90 33.84 1.48
N ARG A 208 -40.67 34.11 2.77
CA ARG A 208 -41.59 33.77 3.86
C ARG A 208 -42.94 34.46 3.69
N ASN A 209 -42.96 35.75 3.37
CA ASN A 209 -44.16 36.56 3.15
C ASN A 209 -44.94 36.13 1.90
N ASN A 210 -44.26 35.59 0.89
CA ASN A 210 -44.91 34.96 -0.27
C ASN A 210 -45.33 33.49 0.00
N SER A 211 -45.15 33.00 1.23
CA SER A 211 -45.44 31.63 1.67
C SER A 211 -44.77 30.57 0.79
N VAL A 212 -43.50 30.79 0.43
CA VAL A 212 -42.69 29.79 -0.29
C VAL A 212 -42.28 28.71 0.69
N THR A 213 -42.70 27.47 0.44
CA THR A 213 -42.43 26.33 1.32
C THR A 213 -41.56 25.26 0.66
N ASN A 214 -41.03 25.51 -0.54
CA ASN A 214 -40.24 24.54 -1.32
C ASN A 214 -38.75 24.90 -1.50
N ALA A 215 -38.28 25.99 -0.90
CA ALA A 215 -36.88 26.40 -0.92
C ALA A 215 -36.14 25.90 0.35
N THR A 216 -34.99 25.25 0.17
CA THR A 216 -34.06 24.89 1.25
C THR A 216 -32.85 25.82 1.21
N TRP A 217 -32.71 26.68 2.22
CA TRP A 217 -31.71 27.75 2.27
C TRP A 217 -30.32 27.23 2.65
N VAL A 218 -29.32 27.54 1.81
CA VAL A 218 -27.92 27.11 1.97
C VAL A 218 -27.01 28.34 2.17
N TRP A 219 -26.60 28.60 3.42
CA TRP A 219 -25.62 29.65 3.72
C TRP A 219 -24.21 29.14 3.47
N SER A 220 -23.47 29.73 2.54
CA SER A 220 -22.27 29.09 1.96
C SER A 220 -21.06 30.03 1.87
N PRO A 221 -20.25 30.17 2.92
CA PRO A 221 -18.94 30.82 2.85
C PRO A 221 -17.93 30.03 2.00
N MET A 222 -16.85 30.71 1.62
CA MET A 222 -15.62 30.11 1.10
C MET A 222 -14.68 29.78 2.27
N VAL A 223 -13.80 28.78 2.14
CA VAL A 223 -12.68 28.55 3.06
C VAL A 223 -11.91 29.86 3.33
N GLU A 224 -11.52 30.06 4.59
CA GLU A 224 -10.94 31.34 5.03
C GLU A 224 -9.57 31.60 4.41
N THR A 225 -9.32 32.87 4.07
CA THR A 225 -8.00 33.34 3.63
C THR A 225 -7.58 34.59 4.39
N ALA A 226 -6.29 34.94 4.32
CA ALA A 226 -5.76 36.16 4.94
C ALA A 226 -6.37 37.47 4.38
N THR A 227 -7.09 37.41 3.26
CA THR A 227 -7.67 38.57 2.58
C THR A 227 -9.19 38.71 2.77
N ASP A 228 -9.78 37.90 3.64
CA ASP A 228 -11.22 37.86 3.86
C ASP A 228 -11.76 39.19 4.45
N SER A 229 -13.04 39.45 4.20
CA SER A 229 -13.73 40.67 4.65
C SER A 229 -14.26 40.61 6.09
N GLY A 230 -14.30 39.42 6.70
CA GLY A 230 -14.79 39.19 8.07
C GLY A 230 -14.76 37.70 8.45
N SER A 231 -15.13 37.37 9.69
CA SER A 231 -15.19 35.97 10.17
C SER A 231 -16.52 35.30 9.80
N PHE A 232 -16.59 33.97 9.85
CA PHE A 232 -17.82 33.21 9.60
C PHE A 232 -19.00 33.65 10.49
N GLU A 233 -18.73 33.95 11.76
CA GLU A 233 -19.71 34.42 12.74
C GLU A 233 -20.36 35.73 12.28
N SER A 234 -19.57 36.66 11.74
CA SER A 234 -20.05 37.98 11.31
C SER A 234 -21.01 37.91 10.12
N PHE A 235 -20.90 36.88 9.28
CA PHE A 235 -21.74 36.66 8.11
C PHE A 235 -22.91 35.69 8.35
N TYR A 236 -23.01 35.08 9.54
CA TYR A 236 -24.02 34.07 9.82
C TYR A 236 -25.37 34.71 10.17
N PRO A 237 -26.45 34.48 9.38
CA PRO A 237 -27.73 35.16 9.60
C PRO A 237 -28.56 34.59 10.75
N GLY A 238 -28.15 33.45 11.32
CA GLY A 238 -28.81 32.78 12.45
C GLY A 238 -29.50 31.47 12.06
N ASN A 239 -29.71 30.60 13.05
CA ASN A 239 -30.22 29.23 12.85
C ASN A 239 -31.62 29.17 12.19
N ASP A 240 -32.45 30.19 12.38
CA ASP A 240 -33.82 30.25 11.85
C ASP A 240 -33.87 30.61 10.36
N PHE A 241 -32.78 31.16 9.82
CA PHE A 241 -32.68 31.63 8.44
C PHE A 241 -31.87 30.69 7.53
N VAL A 242 -31.37 29.57 8.08
CA VAL A 242 -30.46 28.65 7.41
C VAL A 242 -30.91 27.22 7.62
N ASN A 243 -31.14 26.47 6.53
CA ASN A 243 -31.43 25.03 6.61
C ASN A 243 -30.15 24.18 6.54
N TRP A 244 -29.23 24.55 5.65
CA TRP A 244 -27.96 23.87 5.40
C TRP A 244 -26.80 24.87 5.39
N VAL A 245 -25.63 24.42 5.85
CA VAL A 245 -24.41 25.23 5.76
C VAL A 245 -23.51 24.69 4.65
N GLY A 246 -23.18 25.54 3.69
CA GLY A 246 -22.22 25.28 2.63
C GLY A 246 -20.79 25.63 3.06
N LEU A 247 -19.81 25.02 2.42
CA LEU A 247 -18.41 25.44 2.46
C LEU A 247 -17.80 25.23 1.06
N GLY A 248 -17.38 26.32 0.41
CA GLY A 248 -16.71 26.29 -0.88
C GLY A 248 -15.18 26.32 -0.73
N GLY A 249 -14.44 25.69 -1.65
CA GLY A 249 -12.98 25.76 -1.67
C GLY A 249 -12.36 25.03 -2.87
N TYR A 250 -11.19 25.48 -3.31
CA TYR A 250 -10.55 24.95 -4.53
C TYR A 250 -9.06 24.75 -4.32
N TYR A 251 -8.52 23.74 -5.00
CA TYR A 251 -7.09 23.64 -5.22
C TYR A 251 -6.71 24.09 -6.64
N SER A 252 -5.84 25.09 -6.76
CA SER A 252 -5.15 25.42 -8.02
C SER A 252 -3.79 26.07 -7.74
N ALA A 253 -2.77 25.72 -8.54
CA ALA A 253 -1.44 26.31 -8.45
C ALA A 253 -1.42 27.81 -8.76
N SER A 254 -2.41 28.34 -9.50
CA SER A 254 -2.55 29.78 -9.75
C SER A 254 -3.23 30.54 -8.58
N LEU A 255 -3.84 29.80 -7.64
CA LEU A 255 -4.59 30.35 -6.50
C LEU A 255 -3.85 30.15 -5.16
N SER A 256 -2.78 29.34 -5.11
CA SER A 256 -2.01 29.10 -3.90
C SER A 256 -0.86 30.10 -3.75
N ALA A 257 -0.85 30.86 -2.65
CA ALA A 257 0.24 31.80 -2.31
C ALA A 257 1.60 31.10 -2.09
N ASN A 258 1.56 29.80 -1.81
CA ASN A 258 2.70 28.90 -1.83
C ASN A 258 2.60 28.06 -3.11
N ALA A 259 3.62 28.06 -3.96
CA ALA A 259 3.68 27.27 -5.20
C ALA A 259 3.83 25.75 -4.95
N GLY A 260 3.15 25.20 -3.92
CA GLY A 260 3.22 23.82 -3.46
C GLY A 260 1.86 23.11 -3.48
N TRP A 261 1.91 21.78 -3.32
CA TRP A 261 0.72 20.93 -3.21
C TRP A 261 0.03 21.10 -1.85
N ASN A 262 -1.29 21.26 -1.84
CA ASN A 262 -2.13 21.26 -0.63
C ASN A 262 -3.16 20.12 -0.74
N SER A 263 -3.25 19.29 0.28
CA SER A 263 -4.28 18.25 0.38
C SER A 263 -5.68 18.84 0.56
N PHE A 264 -6.71 17.98 0.49
CA PHE A 264 -8.07 18.40 0.83
C PHE A 264 -8.14 18.92 2.27
N ASN A 265 -7.46 18.24 3.21
CA ASN A 265 -7.44 18.65 4.61
C ASN A 265 -6.74 19.99 4.82
N ASP A 266 -5.61 20.23 4.15
CA ASP A 266 -4.90 21.52 4.25
C ASP A 266 -5.79 22.68 3.79
N THR A 267 -6.70 22.41 2.85
CA THR A 267 -7.62 23.41 2.29
C THR A 267 -8.87 23.59 3.17
N PHE A 268 -9.49 22.52 3.65
CA PHE A 268 -10.83 22.56 4.23
C PHE A 268 -10.88 22.43 5.76
N LYS A 269 -9.90 21.78 6.41
CA LYS A 269 -10.06 21.31 7.80
C LYS A 269 -10.28 22.45 8.79
N SER A 270 -9.48 23.51 8.70
CA SER A 270 -9.56 24.65 9.63
C SER A 270 -10.93 25.34 9.55
N SER A 271 -11.39 25.66 8.33
CA SER A 271 -12.69 26.28 8.13
C SER A 271 -13.86 25.35 8.47
N TYR A 272 -13.75 24.05 8.19
CA TYR A 272 -14.74 23.06 8.58
C TYR A 272 -14.90 23.01 10.11
N ASP A 273 -13.80 22.95 10.87
CA ASP A 273 -13.86 22.89 12.33
C ASP A 273 -14.53 24.13 12.93
N LYS A 274 -14.19 25.32 12.40
CA LYS A 274 -14.83 26.58 12.80
C LYS A 274 -16.32 26.57 12.52
N ILE A 275 -16.75 26.12 11.34
CA ILE A 275 -18.17 25.99 11.01
C ILE A 275 -18.86 24.99 11.95
N VAL A 276 -18.25 23.82 12.22
CA VAL A 276 -18.82 22.83 13.15
C VAL A 276 -18.98 23.40 14.56
N SER A 277 -18.03 24.24 15.01
CA SER A 277 -18.14 24.94 16.29
C SER A 277 -19.23 26.01 16.30
N LEU A 278 -19.40 26.74 15.20
CA LEU A 278 -20.40 27.79 15.06
C LEU A 278 -21.83 27.24 14.98
N VAL A 279 -22.02 26.13 14.26
CA VAL A 279 -23.33 25.53 13.98
C VAL A 279 -23.36 24.02 14.24
N PRO A 280 -23.21 23.56 15.49
CA PRO A 280 -23.07 22.14 15.81
C PRO A 280 -24.27 21.29 15.36
N ASP A 281 -25.47 21.88 15.23
CA ASP A 281 -26.70 21.15 14.89
C ASP A 281 -27.03 21.17 13.38
N LYS A 282 -26.24 21.86 12.55
CA LYS A 282 -26.52 21.98 11.11
C LYS A 282 -25.75 20.94 10.29
N ALA A 283 -26.38 20.50 9.21
CA ALA A 283 -25.72 19.66 8.22
C ALA A 283 -24.83 20.52 7.31
N ILE A 284 -23.65 19.99 6.97
CA ILE A 284 -22.69 20.67 6.12
C ILE A 284 -22.75 20.10 4.70
N MET A 285 -22.68 20.98 3.72
CA MET A 285 -22.50 20.69 2.31
C MET A 285 -21.14 21.25 1.87
N ILE A 286 -20.26 20.44 1.29
CA ILE A 286 -19.13 21.00 0.53
C ILE A 286 -19.71 21.49 -0.79
N SER A 287 -20.12 22.76 -0.83
CA SER A 287 -21.10 23.29 -1.78
C SER A 287 -20.49 23.70 -3.12
N GLU A 288 -19.16 23.79 -3.18
CA GLU A 288 -18.40 23.96 -4.41
C GLU A 288 -16.96 23.54 -4.14
N PHE A 289 -16.49 22.45 -4.73
CA PHE A 289 -15.08 22.05 -4.62
C PHE A 289 -14.54 21.40 -5.88
N SER A 290 -13.24 21.56 -6.12
CA SER A 290 -12.50 20.87 -7.17
C SER A 290 -10.99 21.09 -7.04
N ALA A 291 -10.23 20.36 -7.84
CA ALA A 291 -8.80 20.56 -8.06
C ALA A 291 -8.51 20.80 -9.54
N ALA A 292 -7.67 21.80 -9.84
CA ALA A 292 -7.20 22.09 -11.19
C ALA A 292 -6.23 21.00 -11.69
N GLN A 293 -6.29 20.69 -12.99
CA GLN A 293 -5.41 19.70 -13.62
C GLN A 293 -3.95 20.15 -13.67
N GLU A 294 -3.72 21.46 -13.63
CA GLU A 294 -2.43 22.13 -13.71
C GLU A 294 -1.60 22.00 -12.41
N GLY A 295 -2.14 21.36 -11.37
CA GLY A 295 -1.40 20.97 -10.16
C GLY A 295 -0.61 19.66 -10.31
N PRO A 296 0.20 19.27 -9.32
CA PRO A 296 1.16 18.16 -9.46
C PRO A 296 0.50 16.77 -9.52
N ASP A 297 -0.65 16.55 -8.86
CA ASP A 297 -1.43 15.31 -9.00
C ASP A 297 -2.91 15.47 -8.60
N LYS A 298 -3.78 15.73 -9.59
CA LYS A 298 -5.23 15.83 -9.41
C LYS A 298 -5.90 14.50 -9.05
N ALA A 299 -5.41 13.37 -9.57
CA ALA A 299 -6.04 12.07 -9.35
C ALA A 299 -5.85 11.60 -7.89
N SER A 300 -4.64 11.79 -7.36
CA SER A 300 -4.38 11.56 -5.93
C SER A 300 -5.17 12.52 -5.05
N TRP A 301 -5.29 13.80 -5.43
CA TRP A 301 -6.11 14.76 -4.68
C TRP A 301 -7.59 14.37 -4.65
N ILE A 302 -8.18 13.93 -5.76
CA ILE A 302 -9.58 13.45 -5.82
C ILE A 302 -9.77 12.25 -4.88
N THR A 303 -8.83 11.30 -4.93
CA THR A 303 -8.89 10.08 -4.11
C THR A 303 -8.81 10.44 -2.62
N ASP A 304 -7.86 11.31 -2.24
CA ASP A 304 -7.75 11.81 -0.87
C ASP A 304 -9.03 12.56 -0.45
N ALA A 305 -9.46 13.58 -1.20
CA ALA A 305 -10.62 14.38 -0.86
C ALA A 305 -11.87 13.55 -0.57
N LEU A 306 -12.22 12.64 -1.48
CA LEU A 306 -13.42 11.81 -1.34
C LEU A 306 -13.30 10.75 -0.23
N ASN A 307 -12.08 10.31 0.10
CA ASN A 307 -11.84 9.46 1.26
C ASN A 307 -11.95 10.26 2.57
N GLN A 308 -11.31 11.43 2.65
CA GLN A 308 -11.37 12.33 3.81
C GLN A 308 -12.81 12.71 4.14
N ILE A 309 -13.58 13.15 3.13
CA ILE A 309 -14.99 13.51 3.27
C ILE A 309 -15.79 12.36 3.91
N SER A 310 -15.57 11.14 3.44
CA SER A 310 -16.32 9.96 3.93
C SER A 310 -15.96 9.52 5.34
N THR A 311 -14.75 9.84 5.82
CA THR A 311 -14.18 9.32 7.08
C THR A 311 -14.10 10.36 8.19
N ASN A 312 -13.60 11.56 7.86
CA ASN A 312 -13.21 12.58 8.84
C ASN A 312 -14.18 13.77 8.92
N TYR A 313 -15.04 13.97 7.92
CA TYR A 313 -16.00 15.08 7.85
C TYR A 313 -17.42 14.63 8.15
N THR A 314 -17.66 14.14 9.37
CA THR A 314 -18.91 13.44 9.76
C THR A 314 -20.20 14.27 9.64
N LYS A 315 -20.10 15.61 9.70
CA LYS A 315 -21.22 16.55 9.49
C LYS A 315 -21.50 16.84 8.01
N VAL A 316 -20.60 16.44 7.10
CA VAL A 316 -20.82 16.59 5.65
C VAL A 316 -21.86 15.55 5.20
N LYS A 317 -22.96 16.06 4.63
CA LYS A 317 -24.09 15.27 4.13
C LYS A 317 -24.38 15.52 2.65
N ALA A 318 -23.67 16.45 2.02
CA ALA A 318 -23.70 16.69 0.60
C ALA A 318 -22.36 17.23 0.09
N ILE A 319 -21.99 16.90 -1.15
CA ILE A 319 -20.82 17.44 -1.83
C ILE A 319 -21.20 17.84 -3.26
N VAL A 320 -20.65 18.94 -3.77
CA VAL A 320 -20.97 19.47 -5.10
C VAL A 320 -19.67 19.82 -5.83
N TRP A 321 -19.31 18.98 -6.80
CA TRP A 321 -18.10 19.15 -7.61
C TRP A 321 -18.25 20.30 -8.62
N TYR A 322 -17.25 21.16 -8.73
CA TYR A 322 -17.18 22.20 -9.75
C TYR A 322 -16.55 21.66 -11.05
N ASN A 323 -17.36 21.46 -12.09
CA ASN A 323 -16.94 20.84 -13.35
C ASN A 323 -16.90 21.87 -14.50
N GLU A 324 -15.87 22.71 -14.51
CA GLU A 324 -15.65 23.74 -15.53
C GLU A 324 -14.15 23.92 -15.82
N LYS A 325 -13.82 24.36 -17.04
CA LYS A 325 -12.49 24.89 -17.34
C LYS A 325 -12.59 26.41 -17.42
N ASN A 326 -11.78 27.12 -16.64
CA ASN A 326 -11.76 28.57 -16.62
C ASN A 326 -10.31 29.10 -16.59
N LYS A 327 -10.12 30.39 -16.35
CA LYS A 327 -8.79 31.04 -16.31
C LYS A 327 -7.88 30.52 -15.19
N ASP A 328 -8.45 29.91 -14.16
CA ASP A 328 -7.75 29.44 -12.96
C ASP A 328 -7.42 27.93 -13.04
N GLY A 329 -7.84 27.24 -14.10
CA GLY A 329 -7.46 25.84 -14.40
C GLY A 329 -8.59 24.99 -14.99
N ASP A 330 -8.28 23.71 -15.24
CA ASP A 330 -9.26 22.70 -15.67
C ASP A 330 -9.77 21.87 -14.48
N PHE A 331 -10.95 22.24 -13.98
CA PHE A 331 -11.60 21.61 -12.83
C PHE A 331 -12.51 20.43 -13.23
N ARG A 332 -12.62 20.10 -14.53
CA ARG A 332 -13.49 19.02 -14.99
C ARG A 332 -12.96 17.65 -14.54
N ILE A 333 -13.84 16.73 -14.14
CA ILE A 333 -13.41 15.35 -13.81
C ILE A 333 -12.80 14.65 -15.03
N GLY A 334 -13.23 15.04 -16.23
CA GLY A 334 -12.73 14.56 -17.51
C GLY A 334 -11.48 15.29 -18.04
N SER A 335 -10.74 16.00 -17.19
CA SER A 335 -9.50 16.68 -17.60
C SER A 335 -8.36 15.69 -17.94
N SER A 336 -8.42 14.47 -17.40
CA SER A 336 -7.51 13.36 -17.70
C SER A 336 -8.17 12.01 -17.39
N GLN A 337 -7.67 10.93 -18.00
CA GLN A 337 -8.17 9.57 -17.72
C GLN A 337 -7.95 9.16 -16.25
N GLN A 338 -6.83 9.58 -15.65
CA GLN A 338 -6.53 9.34 -14.24
C GLN A 338 -7.51 10.05 -13.31
N SER A 339 -7.93 11.27 -13.66
CA SER A 339 -8.96 12.01 -12.92
C SER A 339 -10.33 11.33 -13.01
N ILE A 340 -10.70 10.81 -14.20
CA ILE A 340 -11.93 10.02 -14.39
C ILE A 340 -11.90 8.77 -13.51
N GLU A 341 -10.82 8.00 -13.56
CA GLU A 341 -10.67 6.77 -12.79
C GLU A 341 -10.70 7.02 -11.28
N ALA A 342 -9.95 8.02 -10.81
CA ALA A 342 -9.92 8.41 -9.40
C ALA A 342 -11.31 8.84 -8.90
N PHE A 343 -11.98 9.72 -9.66
CA PHE A 343 -13.32 10.18 -9.31
C PHE A 343 -14.29 9.00 -9.32
N SER A 344 -14.42 8.29 -10.44
CA SER A 344 -15.36 7.17 -10.59
C SER A 344 -15.17 6.10 -9.51
N ASN A 345 -13.92 5.72 -9.21
CA ASN A 345 -13.65 4.70 -8.20
C ASN A 345 -14.07 5.14 -6.80
N ALA A 346 -13.86 6.41 -6.44
CA ALA A 346 -14.27 6.93 -5.14
C ALA A 346 -15.79 7.06 -4.99
N ILE A 347 -16.50 7.60 -6.00
CA ILE A 347 -17.95 7.80 -5.92
C ILE A 347 -18.75 6.48 -6.06
N LYS A 348 -18.17 5.41 -6.62
CA LYS A 348 -18.82 4.08 -6.67
C LYS A 348 -19.29 3.59 -5.30
N ALA A 349 -18.66 4.04 -4.21
CA ALA A 349 -19.05 3.66 -2.86
C ALA A 349 -20.55 3.90 -2.60
N PRO A 350 -21.26 2.93 -1.98
CA PRO A 350 -22.72 2.94 -1.88
C PRO A 350 -23.28 4.06 -1.00
N PHE A 351 -22.45 4.67 -0.15
CA PHE A 351 -22.85 5.78 0.70
C PHE A 351 -22.97 7.12 -0.03
N TYR A 352 -22.34 7.28 -1.21
CA TYR A 352 -22.65 8.39 -2.13
C TYR A 352 -23.95 8.08 -2.87
N LEU A 353 -24.94 8.97 -2.81
CA LEU A 353 -26.29 8.67 -3.31
C LEU A 353 -26.44 8.93 -4.79
N LYS A 354 -27.13 8.05 -5.52
CA LYS A 354 -27.49 8.30 -6.92
C LYS A 354 -28.78 9.13 -7.02
N ASN A 355 -29.19 9.45 -8.24
CA ASN A 355 -30.34 10.23 -8.66
C ASN A 355 -31.74 9.61 -8.37
N ASP A 356 -32.02 9.15 -7.14
CA ASP A 356 -33.31 8.51 -6.79
C ASP A 356 -34.33 9.49 -6.17
N PHE A 357 -34.30 10.76 -6.57
CA PHE A 357 -35.06 11.84 -5.91
C PHE A 357 -36.15 12.45 -6.81
N ALA A 358 -36.55 11.78 -7.89
CA ALA A 358 -37.62 12.25 -8.79
C ALA A 358 -38.94 12.53 -8.06
N LEU A 359 -39.28 11.73 -7.04
CA LEU A 359 -40.52 11.88 -6.25
C LEU A 359 -40.33 12.64 -4.93
N PHE A 360 -39.14 13.19 -4.69
CA PHE A 360 -38.80 13.86 -3.44
C PHE A 360 -39.61 15.15 -3.26
N ASN A 361 -40.33 15.27 -2.14
CA ASN A 361 -41.27 16.37 -1.86
C ASN A 361 -41.11 16.98 -0.45
N THR A 362 -40.05 16.63 0.29
CA THR A 362 -39.83 17.09 1.67
C THR A 362 -38.99 18.37 1.73
N VAL A 363 -39.41 19.35 2.55
CA VAL A 363 -38.72 20.64 2.76
C VAL A 363 -38.67 20.96 4.26
N PRO A 364 -37.53 21.42 4.83
CA PRO A 364 -36.23 21.50 4.17
C PRO A 364 -35.76 20.12 3.70
N ILE A 365 -34.98 20.08 2.62
CA ILE A 365 -34.45 18.82 2.08
C ILE A 365 -33.69 18.10 3.21
N PRO A 366 -34.15 16.92 3.67
CA PRO A 366 -33.53 16.22 4.78
C PRO A 366 -32.12 15.75 4.44
N THR A 367 -31.30 15.61 5.47
CA THR A 367 -30.04 14.88 5.36
C THR A 367 -30.32 13.45 4.91
N PRO A 368 -29.43 12.83 4.13
CA PRO A 368 -29.54 11.42 3.82
C PRO A 368 -29.65 10.60 5.11
N ALA A 369 -30.75 9.86 5.28
CA ALA A 369 -30.86 8.91 6.39
C ALA A 369 -29.67 7.93 6.29
N PRO A 370 -28.94 7.68 7.39
CA PRO A 370 -27.81 6.75 7.35
C PRO A 370 -28.27 5.40 6.80
N PHE A 371 -27.47 4.79 5.93
CA PHE A 371 -27.82 3.46 5.45
C PHE A 371 -27.55 2.49 6.58
N VAL A 372 -28.64 1.92 7.07
CA VAL A 372 -28.63 0.70 7.85
C VAL A 372 -28.20 -0.41 6.88
N ARG A 373 -26.91 -0.78 6.90
CA ARG A 373 -26.54 -2.08 6.33
C ARG A 373 -27.28 -3.11 7.16
N GLN A 374 -28.19 -3.86 6.53
CA GLN A 374 -28.53 -5.18 7.06
C GLN A 374 -27.23 -5.98 7.02
N VAL A 375 -26.48 -5.88 8.11
CA VAL A 375 -25.61 -6.97 8.47
C VAL A 375 -26.60 -8.06 8.82
N SER A 376 -26.59 -9.15 8.04
CA SER A 376 -27.18 -10.41 8.49
C SER A 376 -26.80 -10.52 9.97
N ALA A 377 -27.77 -10.74 10.86
CA ALA A 377 -27.46 -10.95 12.26
C ALA A 377 -26.28 -11.92 12.28
N VAL A 378 -25.15 -11.47 12.79
CA VAL A 378 -23.96 -12.31 12.88
C VAL A 378 -24.45 -13.54 13.63
N PRO A 379 -24.42 -14.74 13.02
CA PRO A 379 -24.89 -15.93 13.68
C PRO A 379 -24.33 -15.95 15.10
N THR A 380 -25.14 -16.27 16.10
CA THR A 380 -24.75 -16.16 17.52
C THR A 380 -23.45 -16.94 17.83
N ASP A 381 -23.10 -17.90 16.98
CA ASP A 381 -21.87 -18.70 17.06
C ASP A 381 -20.66 -18.10 16.31
N THR A 382 -20.76 -16.94 15.67
CA THR A 382 -19.65 -16.37 14.87
C THR A 382 -18.44 -16.06 15.74
N TYR A 383 -18.66 -15.39 16.87
CA TYR A 383 -17.57 -14.99 17.76
C TYR A 383 -16.90 -16.22 18.40
N SER A 384 -17.70 -17.23 18.79
CA SER A 384 -17.14 -18.49 19.28
C SER A 384 -16.38 -19.24 18.18
N LYS A 385 -16.88 -19.29 16.93
CA LYS A 385 -16.17 -19.86 15.79
C LYS A 385 -14.81 -19.20 15.54
N ILE A 386 -14.73 -17.86 15.59
CA ILE A 386 -13.46 -17.13 15.46
C ILE A 386 -12.51 -17.52 16.61
N ARG A 387 -12.99 -17.53 17.85
CA ARG A 387 -12.18 -17.93 19.03
C ARG A 387 -11.67 -19.36 18.89
N SER A 388 -12.53 -20.32 18.57
CA SER A 388 -12.17 -21.74 18.39
C SER A 388 -11.21 -21.94 17.23
N ALA A 389 -11.48 -21.35 16.06
CA ALA A 389 -10.60 -21.46 14.90
C ALA A 389 -9.20 -20.89 15.17
N TRP A 390 -9.10 -19.81 15.92
CA TRP A 390 -7.81 -19.26 16.33
C TRP A 390 -7.13 -20.09 17.41
N ALA A 391 -7.87 -20.61 18.40
CA ALA A 391 -7.32 -21.53 19.40
C ALA A 391 -6.70 -22.77 18.72
N ASP A 392 -7.41 -23.40 17.78
CA ASP A 392 -6.89 -24.54 17.00
C ASP A 392 -5.68 -24.17 16.13
N TYR A 393 -5.66 -22.94 15.60
CA TYR A 393 -4.52 -22.40 14.86
C TYR A 393 -3.25 -22.24 15.74
N LEU A 394 -3.42 -22.06 17.06
CA LEU A 394 -2.33 -21.92 18.01
C LEU A 394 -1.92 -23.26 18.64
N THR A 395 -2.87 -24.17 18.87
CA THR A 395 -2.66 -25.41 19.65
C THR A 395 -2.57 -26.68 18.80
N GLY A 396 -3.14 -26.67 17.60
CA GLY A 396 -3.31 -27.85 16.75
C GLY A 396 -4.70 -28.47 16.84
N GLY A 397 -5.53 -28.03 17.79
CA GLY A 397 -6.86 -28.61 18.03
C GLY A 397 -6.79 -30.10 18.37
N ASP A 398 -7.81 -30.84 17.94
CA ASP A 398 -7.82 -32.29 18.01
C ASP A 398 -6.87 -32.93 16.98
N TYR A 399 -6.19 -34.01 17.39
CA TYR A 399 -5.35 -34.81 16.51
C TYR A 399 -5.64 -36.31 16.65
N ASP A 400 -5.39 -37.04 15.56
CA ASP A 400 -5.61 -38.49 15.47
C ASP A 400 -4.43 -39.27 16.07
N VAL A 401 -4.71 -40.05 17.10
CA VAL A 401 -3.72 -40.91 17.78
C VAL A 401 -3.24 -42.08 16.94
N SER A 402 -3.92 -42.38 15.84
CA SER A 402 -3.52 -43.38 14.85
C SER A 402 -2.66 -42.82 13.71
N SER A 403 -2.36 -41.52 13.72
CA SER A 403 -1.53 -40.87 12.71
C SER A 403 -0.16 -41.58 12.54
N PRO A 404 0.32 -41.79 11.30
CA PRO A 404 1.66 -42.36 11.06
C PRO A 404 2.82 -41.53 11.63
N ILE A 405 2.59 -40.26 12.01
CA ILE A 405 3.57 -39.39 12.66
C ILE A 405 3.29 -39.16 14.14
N ILE A 406 2.48 -40.01 14.78
CA ILE A 406 2.05 -39.82 16.17
C ILE A 406 3.21 -39.60 17.14
N ASP A 407 4.35 -40.25 16.95
CA ASP A 407 5.52 -40.03 17.80
C ASP A 407 6.07 -38.60 17.70
N ARG A 408 5.99 -37.98 16.52
CA ARG A 408 6.37 -36.56 16.32
C ARG A 408 5.34 -35.61 16.93
N ILE A 409 4.05 -35.95 16.81
CA ILE A 409 2.97 -35.21 17.45
C ILE A 409 3.16 -35.24 18.97
N ARG A 410 3.33 -36.42 19.58
CA ARG A 410 3.59 -36.59 21.02
C ARG A 410 4.86 -35.88 21.46
N ALA A 411 5.94 -35.97 20.70
CA ALA A 411 7.17 -35.22 20.99
C ALA A 411 6.91 -33.70 21.02
N LYS A 412 6.10 -33.19 20.09
CA LYS A 412 5.75 -31.76 20.06
C LYS A 412 4.82 -31.36 21.20
N VAL A 413 3.82 -32.18 21.53
CA VAL A 413 2.93 -31.98 22.69
C VAL A 413 3.75 -31.96 23.99
N ASN A 414 4.70 -32.89 24.15
CA ASN A 414 5.62 -32.90 25.29
C ASN A 414 6.51 -31.65 25.34
N GLN A 415 7.00 -31.16 24.20
CA GLN A 415 7.76 -29.91 24.14
C GLN A 415 6.93 -28.71 24.58
N VAL A 416 5.66 -28.64 24.16
CA VAL A 416 4.71 -27.60 24.56
C VAL A 416 4.48 -27.65 26.07
N ALA A 417 4.23 -28.85 26.62
CA ALA A 417 4.06 -29.06 28.05
C ALA A 417 5.29 -28.62 28.87
N GLN A 418 6.50 -29.02 28.43
CA GLN A 418 7.75 -28.64 29.07
C GLN A 418 7.96 -27.12 29.06
N SER A 419 7.65 -26.46 27.93
CA SER A 419 7.79 -25.01 27.78
C SER A 419 6.85 -24.25 28.72
N ALA A 420 5.59 -24.69 28.83
CA ALA A 420 4.62 -24.10 29.75
C ALA A 420 5.04 -24.26 31.22
N LYS A 421 5.45 -25.47 31.63
CA LYS A 421 5.93 -25.76 32.99
C LYS A 421 7.19 -24.96 33.34
N ALA A 422 8.18 -24.93 32.45
CA ALA A 422 9.41 -24.16 32.65
C ALA A 422 9.12 -22.66 32.77
N THR A 423 8.20 -22.15 31.96
CA THR A 423 7.78 -20.74 32.02
C THR A 423 7.10 -20.43 33.35
N LYS A 424 6.17 -21.27 33.83
CA LYS A 424 5.55 -21.15 35.15
C LYS A 424 6.60 -21.09 36.26
N VAL A 425 7.56 -22.02 36.26
CA VAL A 425 8.62 -22.06 37.28
C VAL A 425 9.50 -20.82 37.25
N SER A 426 9.74 -20.23 36.08
CA SER A 426 10.55 -19.02 35.94
C SER A 426 9.83 -17.72 36.31
N MET A 427 8.51 -17.76 36.51
CA MET A 427 7.70 -16.59 36.83
C MET A 427 7.85 -16.20 38.29
N ILE A 428 8.06 -14.91 38.54
CA ILE A 428 8.18 -14.35 39.88
C ILE A 428 6.77 -14.05 40.40
N THR A 429 6.43 -14.60 41.57
CA THR A 429 5.10 -14.46 42.19
C THR A 429 5.13 -13.69 43.51
N ALA A 430 6.30 -13.19 43.93
CA ALA A 430 6.43 -12.36 45.12
C ALA A 430 5.50 -11.13 45.04
N PRO A 431 4.82 -10.71 46.13
CA PRO A 431 3.89 -9.58 46.10
C PRO A 431 4.52 -8.22 45.75
N ASP A 432 5.81 -8.04 46.05
CA ASP A 432 6.60 -6.83 45.84
C ASP A 432 7.38 -6.83 44.50
N ARG A 433 7.11 -7.80 43.62
CA ARG A 433 7.77 -7.92 42.32
C ARG A 433 7.58 -6.69 41.44
N THR A 434 8.65 -6.28 40.76
CA THR A 434 8.66 -5.16 39.80
C THR A 434 8.68 -5.60 38.33
N PHE A 435 8.77 -6.91 38.10
CA PHE A 435 8.67 -7.59 36.80
C PHE A 435 8.24 -9.05 36.99
N LEU A 436 7.75 -9.70 35.93
CA LEU A 436 7.31 -11.10 35.99
C LEU A 436 8.43 -12.12 35.74
N PHE A 437 9.50 -11.75 35.03
CA PHE A 437 10.58 -12.67 34.65
C PHE A 437 11.94 -11.99 34.74
N ASN A 438 12.94 -12.68 35.30
CA ASN A 438 14.29 -12.12 35.53
C ASN A 438 15.00 -11.60 34.27
N ASN A 439 14.68 -12.13 33.10
CA ASN A 439 15.26 -11.68 31.83
C ASN A 439 14.45 -10.56 31.15
N ILE A 440 13.38 -10.07 31.80
CA ILE A 440 12.47 -9.03 31.31
C ILE A 440 12.27 -8.04 32.46
N GLN A 441 13.27 -7.18 32.71
CA GLN A 441 13.32 -6.36 33.93
C GLN A 441 12.76 -4.93 33.79
N SER A 442 12.39 -4.52 32.58
CA SER A 442 11.90 -3.17 32.31
C SER A 442 10.80 -3.19 31.25
N PRO A 443 9.80 -2.29 31.35
CA PRO A 443 8.89 -2.02 30.23
C PRO A 443 9.60 -1.28 29.08
N GLY A 444 10.78 -0.68 29.34
CA GLY A 444 11.46 0.28 28.46
C GLY A 444 11.75 -0.24 27.05
N GLY A 445 11.22 0.46 26.05
CA GLY A 445 11.43 0.25 24.62
C GLY A 445 10.29 -0.50 23.90
N GLY A 446 9.43 -1.21 24.64
CA GLY A 446 8.27 -1.92 24.10
C GLY A 446 8.38 -3.44 23.85
N PRO A 447 9.55 -4.03 23.50
CA PRO A 447 9.70 -5.49 23.48
C PRO A 447 9.37 -6.15 24.83
N GLY A 448 9.80 -5.57 25.96
CA GLY A 448 9.62 -6.19 27.28
C GLY A 448 8.18 -6.52 27.65
N VAL A 449 7.20 -5.67 27.26
CA VAL A 449 5.78 -5.98 27.48
C VAL A 449 5.28 -7.09 26.56
N SER A 450 5.70 -7.08 25.29
CA SER A 450 5.36 -8.13 24.35
C SER A 450 5.96 -9.48 24.79
N ASP A 451 7.21 -9.48 25.21
CA ASP A 451 7.93 -10.66 25.71
C ASP A 451 7.23 -11.23 26.95
N ALA A 452 6.77 -10.37 27.87
CA ALA A 452 6.02 -10.81 29.04
C ALA A 452 4.69 -11.46 28.64
N TYR A 453 3.94 -10.87 27.72
CA TYR A 453 2.71 -11.49 27.19
C TYR A 453 2.99 -12.78 26.42
N ASP A 454 4.12 -12.93 25.75
CA ASP A 454 4.50 -14.18 25.09
C ASP A 454 4.79 -15.31 26.08
N LYS A 455 5.37 -14.99 27.24
CA LYS A 455 5.48 -15.97 28.34
C LYS A 455 4.11 -16.40 28.86
N LEU A 456 3.18 -15.46 29.03
CA LEU A 456 1.79 -15.80 29.42
C LEU A 456 1.09 -16.66 28.35
N ARG A 457 1.24 -16.28 27.07
CA ARG A 457 0.74 -17.05 25.93
C ARG A 457 1.35 -18.45 25.87
N THR A 458 2.64 -18.60 26.13
CA THR A 458 3.33 -19.91 26.16
C THR A 458 2.69 -20.84 27.19
N MET A 459 2.40 -20.34 28.38
CA MET A 459 1.65 -21.08 29.40
C MET A 459 0.23 -21.41 28.95
N ALA A 460 -0.48 -20.44 28.35
CA ALA A 460 -1.84 -20.62 27.85
C ALA A 460 -1.93 -21.66 26.72
N VAL A 461 -0.97 -21.68 25.79
CA VAL A 461 -0.87 -22.72 24.75
C VAL A 461 -0.70 -24.10 25.39
N GLY A 462 0.12 -24.22 26.44
CA GLY A 462 0.26 -25.48 27.18
C GLY A 462 -1.03 -25.95 27.84
N LEU A 463 -1.80 -25.03 28.41
CA LEU A 463 -3.08 -25.34 29.06
C LEU A 463 -4.16 -25.78 28.04
N ALA A 464 -4.20 -25.10 26.89
CA ALA A 464 -5.19 -25.32 25.83
C ALA A 464 -4.83 -26.44 24.84
N THR A 465 -3.57 -26.89 24.80
CA THR A 465 -3.15 -28.00 23.91
C THR A 465 -3.59 -29.34 24.50
N LYS A 466 -4.34 -30.12 23.70
CA LYS A 466 -4.80 -31.46 24.06
C LYS A 466 -3.64 -32.37 24.51
N ASP A 467 -3.85 -33.05 25.63
CA ASP A 467 -2.92 -33.99 26.26
C ASP A 467 -1.57 -33.40 26.72
N ALA A 468 -1.34 -32.09 26.59
CA ALA A 468 -0.08 -31.49 27.02
C ALA A 468 0.09 -31.49 28.54
N ILE A 469 -0.96 -31.12 29.29
CA ILE A 469 -0.97 -31.11 30.76
C ILE A 469 -2.15 -31.97 31.24
N ALA A 470 -1.86 -33.21 31.62
CA ALA A 470 -2.85 -34.17 32.10
C ALA A 470 -3.20 -34.02 33.59
N ASP A 471 -2.27 -33.52 34.41
CA ASP A 471 -2.48 -33.35 35.85
C ASP A 471 -3.33 -32.11 36.15
N GLN A 472 -4.46 -32.30 36.83
CA GLN A 472 -5.42 -31.22 37.08
C GLN A 472 -4.87 -30.14 38.02
N ALA A 473 -4.08 -30.51 39.03
CA ALA A 473 -3.47 -29.55 39.94
C ALA A 473 -2.44 -28.66 39.21
N GLU A 474 -1.64 -29.25 38.33
CA GLU A 474 -0.72 -28.51 37.46
C GLU A 474 -1.46 -27.57 36.50
N ARG A 475 -2.59 -28.01 35.91
CA ARG A 475 -3.45 -27.15 35.08
C ARG A 475 -3.94 -25.93 35.86
N GLU A 476 -4.45 -26.13 37.08
CA GLU A 476 -4.92 -25.06 37.95
C GLU A 476 -3.80 -24.08 38.31
N GLN A 477 -2.61 -24.58 38.67
CA GLN A 477 -1.46 -23.71 38.97
C GLN A 477 -1.00 -22.89 37.77
N ILE A 478 -0.99 -23.46 36.57
CA ILE A 478 -0.66 -22.74 35.33
C ILE A 478 -1.70 -21.65 35.07
N TYR A 479 -2.99 -21.97 35.19
CA TYR A 479 -4.07 -20.98 35.04
C TYR A 479 -3.93 -19.82 36.04
N LEU A 480 -3.69 -20.11 37.32
CA LEU A 480 -3.50 -19.09 38.35
C LEU A 480 -2.28 -18.20 38.07
N ALA A 481 -1.18 -18.76 37.56
CA ALA A 481 -0.01 -17.99 37.16
C ALA A 481 -0.31 -17.06 35.96
N ILE A 482 -1.05 -17.54 34.95
CA ILE A 482 -1.48 -16.70 33.82
C ILE A 482 -2.37 -15.56 34.31
N LYS A 483 -3.36 -15.87 35.17
CA LYS A 483 -4.29 -14.89 35.77
C LYS A 483 -3.54 -13.82 36.55
N ASP A 484 -2.63 -14.21 37.44
CA ASP A 484 -1.79 -13.28 38.22
C ASP A 484 -0.92 -12.40 37.30
N GLY A 485 -0.36 -12.97 36.24
CA GLY A 485 0.41 -12.24 35.24
C GLY A 485 -0.42 -11.21 34.46
N LEU A 486 -1.64 -11.56 34.03
CA LEU A 486 -2.55 -10.66 33.34
C LEU A 486 -2.94 -9.46 34.21
N ILE A 487 -3.28 -9.72 35.48
CA ILE A 487 -3.60 -8.68 36.47
C ILE A 487 -2.40 -7.77 36.69
N TRP A 488 -1.22 -8.36 36.92
CA TRP A 488 -0.01 -7.60 37.21
C TRP A 488 0.44 -6.75 36.02
N LEU A 489 0.45 -7.30 34.79
CA LEU A 489 0.78 -6.53 33.59
C LEU A 489 -0.18 -5.37 33.40
N ASN A 490 -1.49 -5.59 33.61
CA ASN A 490 -2.46 -4.53 33.53
C ASN A 490 -2.18 -3.43 34.57
N GLN A 491 -1.95 -3.78 35.83
CA GLN A 491 -1.69 -2.78 36.87
C GLN A 491 -0.39 -1.99 36.66
N ASN A 492 0.65 -2.64 36.11
CA ASN A 492 2.00 -2.08 36.14
C ASN A 492 2.47 -1.55 34.78
N TRP A 493 2.27 -2.30 33.69
CA TRP A 493 2.99 -2.08 32.42
C TRP A 493 2.09 -1.83 31.19
N TYR A 494 0.87 -2.39 31.13
CA TYR A 494 0.00 -2.36 29.95
C TYR A 494 -1.48 -2.20 30.28
N ASN A 495 -1.95 -0.96 30.40
CA ASN A 495 -3.36 -0.61 30.61
C ASN A 495 -3.80 0.61 29.82
N LYS A 496 -5.10 0.92 29.88
CA LYS A 496 -5.74 2.04 29.17
C LYS A 496 -5.22 3.43 29.57
N ASP A 497 -4.69 3.57 30.79
CA ASP A 497 -4.32 4.86 31.38
C ASP A 497 -2.81 5.11 31.34
N LYS A 498 -1.99 4.08 31.11
CA LYS A 498 -0.57 4.21 30.84
C LYS A 498 -0.36 4.98 29.53
N CYS A 499 0.68 5.81 29.52
CA CYS A 499 0.92 6.84 28.50
C CYS A 499 -0.18 7.93 28.41
N PRO A 500 -0.53 8.67 29.49
CA PRO A 500 -1.49 9.78 29.43
C PRO A 500 -0.79 11.12 29.11
N GLY A 501 -1.25 11.81 28.05
CA GLY A 501 -1.15 13.27 27.83
C GLY A 501 0.22 13.99 27.92
N ASN A 502 0.64 14.60 26.82
CA ASN A 502 1.60 15.72 26.67
C ASN A 502 2.98 15.71 27.35
N LYS A 503 3.36 14.72 28.15
CA LYS A 503 4.75 14.53 28.58
C LYS A 503 5.48 13.59 27.63
N PHE A 504 5.65 14.04 26.39
CA PHE A 504 6.53 13.39 25.44
C PHE A 504 7.89 14.09 25.51
N ASN A 505 8.71 13.72 26.49
CA ASN A 505 10.14 13.91 26.30
C ASN A 505 10.61 12.77 25.42
N TYR A 506 11.32 13.11 24.35
CA TYR A 506 11.95 12.18 23.42
C TYR A 506 12.77 11.07 24.15
N GLY A 507 13.13 11.24 25.43
CA GLY A 507 13.77 10.23 26.29
C GLY A 507 12.88 9.34 27.17
N ASP A 508 11.53 9.48 27.19
CA ASP A 508 10.66 8.62 28.01
C ASP A 508 10.44 7.25 27.34
N ARG A 509 11.23 6.25 27.79
CA ARG A 509 11.36 4.92 27.17
C ARG A 509 10.17 3.99 27.40
N GLU A 510 9.24 4.30 28.31
CA GLU A 510 8.16 3.37 28.69
C GLU A 510 7.10 3.14 27.61
N CYS A 511 6.86 4.14 26.73
CA CYS A 511 5.78 4.13 25.74
C CYS A 511 6.26 4.45 24.31
N GLY A 512 7.57 4.37 24.06
CA GLY A 512 8.18 4.71 22.77
C GLY A 512 7.48 4.01 21.61
N GLN A 513 7.39 4.69 20.47
CA GLN A 513 6.63 4.36 19.25
C GLN A 513 6.99 3.00 18.61
N SER A 514 6.78 1.89 19.31
CA SER A 514 7.26 0.58 18.88
C SER A 514 6.09 -0.34 18.52
N LEU A 515 6.14 -0.87 17.29
CA LEU A 515 5.25 -1.92 16.81
C LEU A 515 5.18 -3.12 17.76
N PRO A 516 6.26 -3.55 18.45
CA PRO A 516 6.16 -4.55 19.51
C PRO A 516 5.11 -4.18 20.57
N TYR A 517 5.21 -3.00 21.21
CA TYR A 517 4.28 -2.62 22.27
C TYR A 517 2.84 -2.47 21.77
N GLN A 518 2.64 -1.81 20.63
CA GLN A 518 1.30 -1.49 20.13
C GLN A 518 0.63 -2.69 19.46
N VAL A 519 1.33 -3.39 18.56
CA VAL A 519 0.79 -4.51 17.78
C VAL A 519 1.08 -5.84 18.46
N GLY A 520 2.35 -6.07 18.82
CA GLY A 520 2.83 -7.33 19.39
C GLY A 520 2.13 -7.67 20.70
N ALA A 521 2.19 -6.78 21.69
CA ALA A 521 1.51 -6.99 22.97
C ALA A 521 -0.02 -7.10 22.80
N SER A 522 -0.64 -6.30 21.92
CA SER A 522 -2.09 -6.41 21.64
C SER A 522 -2.47 -7.78 21.09
N LYS A 523 -1.69 -8.31 20.15
CA LYS A 523 -1.90 -9.66 19.58
C LYS A 523 -1.72 -10.72 20.66
N LEU A 524 -0.60 -10.71 21.37
CA LEU A 524 -0.26 -11.74 22.36
C LEU A 524 -1.20 -11.73 23.56
N ALA A 525 -1.63 -10.55 24.02
CA ALA A 525 -2.67 -10.40 25.04
C ALA A 525 -4.01 -10.98 24.57
N SER A 526 -4.44 -10.68 23.34
CA SER A 526 -5.67 -11.21 22.77
C SER A 526 -5.61 -12.73 22.59
N GLU A 527 -4.48 -13.27 22.11
CA GLU A 527 -4.24 -14.71 21.99
C GLU A 527 -4.29 -15.42 23.34
N THR A 528 -3.68 -14.83 24.37
CA THR A 528 -3.72 -15.37 25.73
C THR A 528 -5.17 -15.48 26.21
N ILE A 529 -5.97 -14.41 26.06
CA ILE A 529 -7.38 -14.41 26.45
C ILE A 529 -8.20 -15.41 25.64
N VAL A 530 -7.97 -15.55 24.33
CA VAL A 530 -8.67 -16.56 23.49
C VAL A 530 -8.42 -17.98 24.00
N LEU A 531 -7.17 -18.30 24.38
CA LEU A 531 -6.77 -19.64 24.80
C LEU A 531 -7.33 -20.07 26.16
N ILE A 532 -7.59 -19.11 27.06
CA ILE A 532 -8.13 -19.37 28.41
C ILE A 532 -9.52 -18.76 28.63
N PHE A 533 -10.25 -18.51 27.53
CA PHE A 533 -11.50 -17.76 27.58
C PHE A 533 -12.55 -18.46 28.45
N ASP A 534 -12.66 -19.79 28.33
CA ASP A 534 -13.67 -20.57 29.04
C ASP A 534 -13.34 -20.71 30.54
N GLU A 535 -12.06 -20.80 30.91
CA GLU A 535 -11.60 -20.75 32.29
C GLU A 535 -11.90 -19.37 32.91
N LEU A 536 -11.61 -18.28 32.20
CA LEU A 536 -11.95 -16.93 32.67
C LEU A 536 -13.46 -16.74 32.81
N LYS A 537 -14.29 -17.32 31.93
CA LYS A 537 -15.75 -17.24 32.07
C LYS A 537 -16.30 -17.98 33.29
N GLN A 538 -15.55 -18.91 33.85
CA GLN A 538 -15.89 -19.63 35.08
C GLN A 538 -15.31 -18.97 36.34
N ASP A 539 -14.31 -18.09 36.18
CA ASP A 539 -13.66 -17.38 37.28
C ASP A 539 -14.43 -16.11 37.68
N PRO A 540 -14.71 -15.87 38.98
CA PRO A 540 -15.41 -14.68 39.45
C PRO A 540 -14.77 -13.34 39.04
N GLN A 541 -13.45 -13.31 38.79
CA GLN A 541 -12.73 -12.10 38.34
C GLN A 541 -12.55 -12.05 36.82
N GLY A 542 -12.95 -13.08 36.08
CA GLY A 542 -12.57 -13.22 34.68
C GLY A 542 -13.19 -12.18 33.76
N GLU A 543 -14.44 -11.74 34.01
CA GLU A 543 -15.05 -10.65 33.21
C GLU A 543 -14.26 -9.35 33.34
N GLU A 544 -13.79 -9.03 34.54
CA GLU A 544 -12.98 -7.84 34.79
C GLU A 544 -11.60 -7.95 34.13
N ILE A 545 -10.95 -9.11 34.20
CA ILE A 545 -9.67 -9.39 33.54
C ILE A 545 -9.79 -9.24 32.03
N ILE A 546 -10.82 -9.85 31.42
CA ILE A 546 -11.10 -9.74 29.99
C ILE A 546 -11.28 -8.26 29.61
N LYS A 547 -12.13 -7.55 30.34
CA LYS A 547 -12.41 -6.14 30.07
C LYS A 547 -11.14 -5.28 30.18
N ASN A 548 -10.39 -5.39 31.27
CA ASN A 548 -9.20 -4.57 31.51
C ASN A 548 -8.10 -4.84 30.46
N THR A 549 -7.93 -6.10 30.07
CA THR A 549 -6.99 -6.48 29.01
C THR A 549 -7.43 -5.91 27.65
N MET A 550 -8.71 -6.01 27.30
CA MET A 550 -9.24 -5.51 26.03
C MET A 550 -9.38 -3.99 25.96
N ASP A 551 -9.53 -3.31 27.10
CA ASP A 551 -9.45 -1.85 27.21
C ASP A 551 -8.02 -1.36 26.95
N ALA A 552 -7.00 -2.10 27.40
CA ALA A 552 -5.60 -1.83 27.07
C ALA A 552 -5.34 -1.97 25.56
N VAL A 553 -5.93 -2.98 24.90
CA VAL A 553 -5.86 -3.13 23.43
C VAL A 553 -6.60 -1.99 22.71
N GLU A 554 -7.79 -1.60 23.18
CA GLU A 554 -8.59 -0.51 22.58
C GLU A 554 -7.85 0.83 22.60
N ARG A 555 -6.97 1.06 23.60
CA ARG A 555 -6.17 2.28 23.70
C ARG A 555 -5.34 2.56 22.44
N PHE A 556 -4.81 1.52 21.81
CA PHE A 556 -3.97 1.61 20.62
C PHE A 556 -4.78 1.45 19.32
N TYR A 557 -5.89 0.70 19.36
CA TYR A 557 -6.81 0.51 18.24
C TYR A 557 -8.27 0.75 18.67
N PRO A 558 -8.73 2.01 18.65
CA PRO A 558 -10.04 2.36 19.17
C PRO A 558 -11.19 1.90 18.28
N LYS A 559 -12.37 1.79 18.89
CA LYS A 559 -13.60 1.38 18.19
C LYS A 559 -13.86 2.27 16.96
N GLY A 560 -14.07 1.62 15.82
CA GLY A 560 -14.38 2.29 14.56
C GLY A 560 -13.17 2.76 13.74
N ASN A 561 -11.93 2.51 14.17
CA ASN A 561 -10.73 2.89 13.42
C ASN A 561 -9.59 1.88 13.61
N ALA A 562 -8.98 1.44 12.50
CA ALA A 562 -7.84 0.53 12.53
C ALA A 562 -6.46 1.24 12.59
N ASN A 563 -6.44 2.57 12.53
CA ASN A 563 -5.22 3.36 12.62
C ASN A 563 -4.73 3.46 14.07
N ARG A 564 -3.41 3.36 14.27
CA ARG A 564 -2.76 3.56 15.57
C ARG A 564 -2.99 4.97 16.13
N PHE A 565 -3.30 5.01 17.41
CA PHE A 565 -3.40 6.26 18.19
C PHE A 565 -2.17 6.48 19.05
N TYR A 566 -1.61 7.69 18.99
CA TYR A 566 -0.52 8.10 19.86
C TYR A 566 -1.02 8.82 21.11
N PRO A 567 -0.31 8.69 22.23
CA PRO A 567 -0.58 9.42 23.48
C PRO A 567 -0.69 10.94 23.36
N ASN A 568 -0.01 11.54 22.38
CA ASN A 568 -0.01 12.98 22.11
C ASN A 568 -1.18 13.45 21.20
N GLY A 569 -2.12 12.56 20.88
CA GLY A 569 -3.25 12.86 19.99
C GLY A 569 -2.95 12.76 18.50
N MET A 570 -1.70 12.44 18.11
CA MET A 570 -1.37 12.15 16.71
C MET A 570 -2.02 10.84 16.26
N ARG A 571 -2.50 10.84 15.02
CA ARG A 571 -2.98 9.64 14.32
C ARG A 571 -1.99 9.33 13.22
N VAL A 572 -1.43 8.13 13.21
CA VAL A 572 -0.70 7.64 12.04
C VAL A 572 -1.66 6.76 11.26
N HIS A 573 -1.82 7.09 9.98
CA HIS A 573 -2.59 6.24 9.09
C HIS A 573 -1.74 5.01 8.77
N ASP A 574 -2.05 3.87 9.38
CA ASP A 574 -1.37 2.62 9.04
C ASP A 574 -1.82 2.16 7.66
N THR A 575 -0.85 1.71 6.88
CA THR A 575 -1.04 1.22 5.52
C THR A 575 -0.40 -0.16 5.37
N ALA A 576 -0.90 -0.93 4.40
CA ALA A 576 -0.30 -2.18 3.95
C ALA A 576 0.14 -3.11 5.11
N GLY A 577 1.45 -3.37 5.27
CA GLY A 577 1.97 -4.29 6.29
C GLY A 577 1.55 -3.95 7.71
N ASN A 578 1.66 -2.68 8.11
CA ASN A 578 1.30 -2.24 9.46
C ASN A 578 -0.21 -2.40 9.71
N LEU A 579 -1.04 -2.03 8.73
CA LEU A 579 -2.49 -2.14 8.85
C LEU A 579 -2.97 -3.60 8.94
N ALA A 580 -2.36 -4.49 8.15
CA ALA A 580 -2.67 -5.92 8.20
C ALA A 580 -2.31 -6.53 9.57
N MET A 581 -1.13 -6.18 10.10
CA MET A 581 -0.71 -6.64 11.44
C MET A 581 -1.61 -6.09 12.56
N ALA A 582 -2.08 -4.85 12.44
CA ALA A 582 -3.02 -4.22 13.37
C ALA A 582 -4.45 -4.81 13.29
N THR A 583 -4.85 -5.32 12.12
CA THR A 583 -6.22 -5.84 11.91
C THR A 583 -6.44 -7.20 12.59
N LEU A 584 -5.39 -8.00 12.77
CA LEU A 584 -5.49 -9.28 13.47
C LEU A 584 -5.92 -9.15 14.95
N PRO A 585 -5.27 -8.34 15.81
CA PRO A 585 -5.77 -8.14 17.17
C PRO A 585 -7.16 -7.49 17.22
N LEU A 586 -7.58 -6.72 16.20
CA LEU A 586 -8.95 -6.20 16.13
C LEU A 586 -9.99 -7.30 15.95
N ILE A 587 -9.76 -8.27 15.07
CA ILE A 587 -10.71 -9.39 14.88
C ILE A 587 -10.78 -10.27 16.14
N LEU A 588 -9.65 -10.49 16.82
CA LEU A 588 -9.63 -11.24 18.09
C LEU A 588 -10.36 -10.48 19.20
N ARG A 589 -10.13 -9.17 19.34
CA ARG A 589 -10.86 -8.33 20.29
C ARG A 589 -12.37 -8.34 20.02
N ALA A 590 -12.77 -8.25 18.75
CA ALA A 590 -14.16 -8.35 18.36
C ALA A 590 -14.76 -9.70 18.75
N ALA A 591 -14.01 -10.79 18.61
CA ALA A 591 -14.44 -12.12 19.03
C ALA A 591 -14.51 -12.29 20.56
N ILE A 592 -13.58 -11.68 21.32
CA ILE A 592 -13.57 -11.75 22.78
C ILE A 592 -14.73 -10.95 23.40
N LEU A 593 -14.99 -9.75 22.87
CA LEU A 593 -16.01 -8.83 23.40
C LEU A 593 -17.36 -8.91 22.66
N GLU A 594 -17.45 -9.75 21.64
CA GLU A 594 -18.64 -9.90 20.78
C GLU A 594 -19.05 -8.55 20.14
N ASP A 595 -18.05 -7.78 19.70
CA ASP A 595 -18.18 -6.41 19.20
C ASP A 595 -18.31 -6.36 17.66
N GLN A 596 -19.55 -6.24 17.21
CA GLN A 596 -19.92 -6.13 15.78
C GLN A 596 -19.26 -4.96 15.06
N THR A 597 -19.07 -3.83 15.77
CA THR A 597 -18.53 -2.60 15.18
C THR A 597 -17.07 -2.82 14.82
N VAL A 598 -16.31 -3.43 15.73
CA VAL A 598 -14.90 -3.74 15.51
C VAL A 598 -14.72 -4.83 14.45
N LEU A 599 -15.57 -5.87 14.47
CA LEU A 599 -15.55 -6.88 13.42
C LEU A 599 -15.80 -6.28 12.03
N SER A 600 -16.71 -5.29 11.94
CA SER A 600 -17.01 -4.62 10.67
C SER A 600 -15.81 -3.83 10.13
N VAL A 601 -15.04 -3.16 11.00
CA VAL A 601 -13.79 -2.48 10.60
C VAL A 601 -12.78 -3.47 10.04
N ALA A 602 -12.57 -4.61 10.72
CA ALA A 602 -11.64 -5.63 10.25
C ALA A 602 -12.06 -6.22 8.88
N ARG A 603 -13.36 -6.43 8.67
CA ARG A 603 -13.92 -6.87 7.38
C ARG A 603 -13.74 -5.82 6.30
N ASP A 604 -13.95 -4.55 6.59
CA ASP A 604 -13.79 -3.47 5.61
C ASP A 604 -12.31 -3.35 5.18
N ASN A 605 -11.35 -3.44 6.11
CA ASN A 605 -9.93 -3.52 5.77
C ASN A 605 -9.63 -4.70 4.83
N TYR A 606 -10.18 -5.88 5.17
CA TYR A 606 -9.96 -7.08 4.39
C TYR A 606 -10.50 -6.96 2.95
N TYR A 607 -11.79 -6.64 2.79
CA TYR A 607 -12.44 -6.66 1.47
C TYR A 607 -12.17 -5.42 0.62
N ASN A 608 -12.06 -4.25 1.24
CA ASN A 608 -11.98 -2.98 0.51
C ASN A 608 -10.54 -2.48 0.33
N ASP A 609 -9.59 -2.94 1.15
CA ASP A 609 -8.18 -2.54 1.04
C ASP A 609 -7.28 -3.72 0.65
N PHE A 610 -7.16 -4.75 1.51
CA PHE A 610 -6.12 -5.77 1.37
C PHE A 610 -6.23 -6.62 0.10
N LEU A 611 -7.44 -6.81 -0.42
CA LEU A 611 -7.66 -7.56 -1.67
C LEU A 611 -7.48 -6.71 -2.94
N GLN A 612 -7.15 -5.42 -2.81
CA GLN A 612 -6.96 -4.50 -3.94
C GLN A 612 -5.48 -4.31 -4.28
N TYR A 613 -5.19 -4.18 -5.57
CA TYR A 613 -3.87 -3.72 -6.01
C TYR A 613 -3.78 -2.19 -5.89
N LYS A 614 -2.63 -1.71 -5.42
CA LYS A 614 -2.30 -0.28 -5.36
C LYS A 614 -1.85 0.26 -6.71
N VAL A 615 -2.05 1.56 -6.89
CA VAL A 615 -1.60 2.33 -8.06
C VAL A 615 -0.50 3.35 -7.71
N SER A 616 -0.42 3.71 -6.42
CA SER A 616 0.57 4.56 -5.76
C SER A 616 0.62 4.23 -4.25
N GLY A 617 1.69 4.64 -3.57
CA GLY A 617 1.90 4.44 -2.13
C GLY A 617 2.19 3.00 -1.70
N ASP A 618 2.07 2.76 -0.40
CA ASP A 618 2.35 1.48 0.25
C ASP A 618 1.33 0.39 -0.12
N GLY A 619 1.84 -0.80 -0.41
CA GLY A 619 1.08 -2.02 -0.65
C GLY A 619 1.50 -2.79 -1.90
N LEU A 620 0.63 -3.71 -2.31
CA LEU A 620 0.88 -4.66 -3.39
C LEU A 620 0.40 -4.10 -4.75
N TYR A 621 1.25 -4.17 -5.77
CA TYR A 621 0.96 -3.71 -7.13
C TYR A 621 0.69 -4.88 -8.07
N LYS A 622 -0.01 -4.59 -9.17
CA LYS A 622 -0.43 -5.60 -10.17
C LYS A 622 0.75 -6.34 -10.84
N ASP A 623 1.93 -5.74 -10.89
CA ASP A 623 3.13 -6.38 -11.43
C ASP A 623 3.82 -7.35 -10.44
N GLY A 624 3.34 -7.41 -9.19
CA GLY A 624 3.90 -8.20 -8.10
C GLY A 624 4.85 -7.41 -7.19
N SER A 625 5.09 -6.13 -7.47
CA SER A 625 5.87 -5.28 -6.55
C SER A 625 5.12 -5.05 -5.25
N PHE A 626 5.85 -5.07 -4.14
CA PHE A 626 5.34 -4.62 -2.84
C PHE A 626 6.21 -3.48 -2.34
N ILE A 627 5.59 -2.32 -2.11
CA ILE A 627 6.24 -1.13 -1.57
C ILE A 627 5.75 -0.91 -0.15
N GLN A 628 6.65 -0.53 0.74
CA GLN A 628 6.33 0.00 2.06
C GLN A 628 7.27 1.18 2.32
N HIS A 629 6.86 2.11 3.18
CA HIS A 629 7.66 3.29 3.52
C HIS A 629 7.98 4.10 2.24
N ASP A 630 6.89 4.45 1.54
CA ASP A 630 6.83 5.32 0.36
C ASP A 630 7.39 4.69 -0.92
N ASN A 631 8.67 4.30 -0.93
CA ASN A 631 9.38 3.86 -2.14
C ASN A 631 10.38 2.70 -1.91
N HIS A 632 10.31 1.99 -0.78
CA HIS A 632 11.20 0.85 -0.50
C HIS A 632 10.63 -0.49 -1.00
N PRO A 633 11.41 -1.30 -1.73
CA PRO A 633 11.04 -2.66 -2.11
C PRO A 633 11.04 -3.59 -0.89
N TYR A 634 9.87 -4.13 -0.55
CA TYR A 634 9.66 -4.75 0.77
C TYR A 634 8.92 -6.09 0.77
N SER A 635 8.81 -6.75 -0.39
CA SER A 635 8.03 -7.98 -0.58
C SER A 635 8.34 -9.09 0.43
N ASN A 636 9.59 -9.25 0.89
CA ASN A 636 9.97 -10.33 1.82
C ASN A 636 10.24 -9.87 3.27
N TRP A 637 9.67 -8.74 3.68
CA TRP A 637 9.53 -8.38 5.09
C TRP A 637 8.14 -7.83 5.39
N TYR A 638 7.89 -6.52 5.21
CA TYR A 638 6.54 -5.95 5.38
C TYR A 638 5.53 -6.59 4.43
N GLY A 639 5.92 -6.88 3.19
CA GLY A 639 5.07 -7.58 2.23
C GLY A 639 4.75 -9.00 2.65
N ARG A 640 5.70 -9.74 3.22
CA ARG A 640 5.46 -11.08 3.75
C ARG A 640 4.53 -11.03 4.95
N MET A 641 4.72 -10.06 5.85
CA MET A 641 3.82 -9.86 7.00
C MET A 641 2.42 -9.46 6.57
N PHE A 642 2.29 -8.58 5.57
CA PHE A 642 1.01 -8.25 4.95
C PHE A 642 0.31 -9.52 4.46
N TYR A 643 0.96 -10.30 3.59
CA TYR A 643 0.34 -11.48 3.01
C TYR A 643 -0.02 -12.54 4.05
N LYS A 644 0.87 -12.81 5.01
CA LYS A 644 0.61 -13.71 6.13
C LYS A 644 -0.65 -13.28 6.89
N ASN A 645 -0.71 -12.04 7.38
CA ASN A 645 -1.83 -11.56 8.18
C ASN A 645 -3.13 -11.51 7.37
N VAL A 646 -3.07 -11.15 6.08
CA VAL A 646 -4.25 -11.18 5.21
C VAL A 646 -4.77 -12.62 5.04
N VAL A 647 -3.90 -13.60 4.84
CA VAL A 647 -4.31 -15.01 4.78
C VAL A 647 -4.88 -15.49 6.12
N GLU A 648 -4.28 -15.12 7.25
CA GLU A 648 -4.78 -15.46 8.60
C GLU A 648 -6.15 -14.82 8.89
N ILE A 649 -6.36 -13.56 8.52
CA ILE A 649 -7.67 -12.89 8.62
C ILE A 649 -8.68 -13.59 7.70
N GLY A 650 -8.29 -13.95 6.48
CA GLY A 650 -9.13 -14.74 5.58
C GLY A 650 -9.54 -16.08 6.19
N TYR A 651 -8.61 -16.79 6.85
CA TYR A 651 -8.89 -18.02 7.57
C TYR A 651 -9.92 -17.82 8.69
N LEU A 652 -9.73 -16.81 9.53
CA LEU A 652 -10.68 -16.49 10.60
C LEU A 652 -12.07 -16.14 10.06
N LEU A 653 -12.15 -15.33 9.00
CA LEU A 653 -13.44 -15.01 8.37
C LEU A 653 -14.08 -16.25 7.74
N SER A 654 -13.30 -17.14 7.11
CA SER A 654 -13.84 -18.37 6.52
C SER A 654 -14.43 -19.32 7.56
N SER A 655 -13.90 -19.32 8.79
CA SER A 655 -14.44 -20.14 9.89
C SER A 655 -15.88 -19.81 10.27
N THR A 656 -16.36 -18.61 9.91
CA THR A 656 -17.74 -18.15 10.17
C THR A 656 -18.70 -18.50 9.04
N GLY A 657 -18.21 -19.11 7.95
CA GLY A 657 -18.95 -19.39 6.72
C GLY A 657 -18.85 -18.30 5.66
N GLU A 658 -18.03 -17.25 5.88
CA GLU A 658 -17.71 -16.29 4.81
C GLU A 658 -16.85 -16.95 3.73
N ASN A 659 -16.92 -16.42 2.50
CA ASN A 659 -16.09 -16.87 1.38
C ASN A 659 -15.14 -15.73 0.93
N PRO A 660 -14.03 -15.52 1.64
CA PRO A 660 -12.98 -14.61 1.21
C PRO A 660 -12.50 -14.93 -0.22
N ASN A 661 -12.03 -13.92 -0.97
CA ASN A 661 -11.60 -14.13 -2.37
C ASN A 661 -10.26 -14.89 -2.44
N PHE A 662 -10.29 -16.22 -2.31
CA PHE A 662 -9.07 -17.05 -2.25
C PHE A 662 -8.26 -17.02 -3.55
N GLN A 663 -8.93 -16.87 -4.69
CA GLN A 663 -8.26 -16.71 -5.98
C GLN A 663 -7.34 -15.49 -5.98
N ARG A 664 -7.76 -14.38 -5.35
CA ARG A 664 -6.93 -13.18 -5.19
C ARG A 664 -5.67 -13.46 -4.36
N LEU A 665 -5.82 -14.17 -3.24
CA LEU A 665 -4.68 -14.53 -2.38
C LEU A 665 -3.66 -15.41 -3.11
N TYR A 666 -4.14 -16.36 -3.91
CA TYR A 666 -3.27 -17.18 -4.73
C TYR A 666 -2.58 -16.40 -5.84
N SER A 667 -3.28 -15.49 -6.52
CA SER A 667 -2.65 -14.57 -7.47
C SER A 667 -1.55 -13.73 -6.80
N PHE A 668 -1.77 -13.23 -5.58
CA PHE A 668 -0.73 -12.53 -4.83
C PHE A 668 0.51 -13.40 -4.62
N TYR A 669 0.33 -14.66 -4.21
CA TYR A 669 1.44 -15.61 -4.08
C TYR A 669 2.23 -15.75 -5.39
N LYS A 670 1.55 -16.10 -6.49
CA LYS A 670 2.19 -16.38 -7.79
C LYS A 670 2.89 -15.15 -8.36
N ASP A 671 2.31 -13.97 -8.19
CA ASP A 671 2.84 -12.75 -8.80
C ASP A 671 3.95 -12.10 -7.97
N ALA A 672 3.86 -12.12 -6.63
CA ALA A 672 4.71 -11.32 -5.75
C ALA A 672 5.67 -12.13 -4.86
N TYR A 673 5.31 -13.36 -4.46
CA TYR A 673 6.07 -14.10 -3.44
C TYR A 673 6.83 -15.29 -4.01
N GLU A 674 6.22 -16.04 -4.93
CA GLU A 674 6.89 -17.17 -5.59
C GLU A 674 8.20 -16.77 -6.29
N PRO A 675 8.26 -15.67 -7.06
CA PRO A 675 9.47 -15.32 -7.82
C PRO A 675 10.64 -14.85 -6.94
N ILE A 676 10.39 -14.46 -5.69
CA ILE A 676 11.40 -13.92 -4.77
C ILE A 676 11.89 -14.97 -3.75
N ILE A 677 11.52 -16.24 -3.94
CA ILE A 677 11.93 -17.35 -3.08
C ILE A 677 12.78 -18.32 -3.89
N PHE A 678 14.01 -18.53 -3.47
CA PHE A 678 14.92 -19.53 -4.03
C PHE A 678 15.31 -20.53 -2.97
N ASN A 679 15.04 -21.83 -3.19
CA ASN A 679 15.39 -22.91 -2.26
C ASN A 679 14.94 -22.64 -0.80
N ASN A 680 13.73 -22.09 -0.64
CA ASN A 680 13.14 -21.66 0.63
C ASN A 680 13.83 -20.48 1.33
N GLU A 681 14.79 -19.82 0.67
CA GLU A 681 15.35 -18.56 1.11
C GLU A 681 14.67 -17.45 0.33
N GLY A 682 14.04 -16.52 1.04
CA GLY A 682 13.47 -15.35 0.40
C GLY A 682 14.57 -14.30 0.19
N MET A 683 14.65 -13.77 -1.01
CA MET A 683 15.78 -12.97 -1.48
C MET A 683 15.93 -11.64 -0.73
N ASP A 684 17.18 -11.22 -0.51
CA ASP A 684 17.52 -10.02 0.28
C ASP A 684 17.17 -8.72 -0.43
N ILE A 685 17.04 -8.77 -1.76
CA ILE A 685 16.72 -7.62 -2.61
C ILE A 685 15.37 -6.94 -2.26
N VAL A 686 14.51 -7.61 -1.49
CA VAL A 686 13.16 -7.16 -1.13
C VAL A 686 12.90 -7.23 0.38
N LYS A 687 13.97 -7.21 1.20
CA LYS A 687 13.88 -7.19 2.68
C LYS A 687 14.10 -5.79 3.27
N GLY A 688 14.33 -4.77 2.44
CA GLY A 688 14.70 -3.42 2.90
C GLY A 688 15.85 -3.45 3.91
N ARG A 689 15.72 -2.71 5.02
CA ARG A 689 16.74 -2.69 6.09
C ARG A 689 16.94 -4.04 6.77
N MET A 690 15.95 -4.93 6.71
CA MET A 690 15.99 -6.25 7.36
C MET A 690 16.83 -7.26 6.58
N ALA A 691 17.37 -6.90 5.41
CA ALA A 691 18.39 -7.70 4.75
C ALA A 691 19.60 -7.95 5.67
N THR A 692 20.00 -6.93 6.44
CA THR A 692 21.15 -6.96 7.36
C THR A 692 20.81 -7.38 8.79
N ALA A 693 19.65 -7.99 9.03
CA ALA A 693 19.30 -8.52 10.34
C ALA A 693 19.97 -9.89 10.59
N PRO A 694 20.38 -10.22 11.83
CA PRO A 694 20.97 -11.50 12.17
C PRO A 694 19.98 -12.64 11.94
N ARG A 695 20.40 -13.66 11.17
CA ARG A 695 19.64 -14.90 10.94
C ARG A 695 20.32 -16.01 11.72
N ARG A 696 19.74 -16.43 12.84
CA ARG A 696 20.33 -17.48 13.68
C ARG A 696 20.08 -18.85 13.03
N GLY A 697 21.02 -19.26 12.18
CA GLY A 697 20.97 -20.51 11.43
C GLY A 697 20.63 -20.32 9.95
N ILE A 698 21.11 -21.25 9.11
CA ILE A 698 21.13 -21.13 7.63
C ILE A 698 19.73 -20.87 7.02
N ARG A 699 18.63 -21.14 7.73
CA ARG A 699 17.27 -21.10 7.15
C ARG A 699 16.14 -20.73 8.13
N ALA A 700 16.43 -20.10 9.27
CA ALA A 700 15.45 -19.88 10.35
C ALA A 700 14.35 -18.85 10.03
N ASN A 701 14.62 -17.87 9.17
CA ASN A 701 13.78 -16.66 9.05
C ASN A 701 12.71 -16.67 7.94
N ASP A 702 12.66 -17.69 7.08
CA ASP A 702 11.82 -17.69 5.87
C ASP A 702 10.66 -18.72 5.91
N ASP A 703 10.45 -19.42 7.03
CA ASP A 703 9.33 -20.38 7.18
C ASP A 703 7.94 -19.73 7.16
N GLY A 704 7.86 -18.42 7.38
CA GLY A 704 6.61 -17.67 7.38
C GLY A 704 5.79 -17.83 6.11
N ILE A 705 6.42 -17.95 4.94
CA ILE A 705 5.68 -18.17 3.69
C ILE A 705 5.14 -19.60 3.61
N ILE A 706 5.85 -20.60 4.14
CA ILE A 706 5.36 -21.99 4.20
C ILE A 706 4.13 -22.05 5.09
N TRP A 707 4.22 -21.47 6.29
CA TRP A 707 3.08 -21.39 7.19
C TRP A 707 1.88 -20.71 6.53
N THR A 708 2.12 -19.62 5.80
CA THR A 708 1.07 -18.91 5.05
C THR A 708 0.44 -19.80 3.97
N LEU A 709 1.22 -20.59 3.24
CA LEU A 709 0.71 -21.52 2.23
C LEU A 709 -0.06 -22.70 2.86
N LEU A 710 0.40 -23.20 4.02
CA LEU A 710 -0.33 -24.21 4.79
C LEU A 710 -1.67 -23.65 5.28
N THR A 711 -1.70 -22.42 5.78
CA THR A 711 -2.95 -21.74 6.15
C THR A 711 -3.85 -21.59 4.93
N LEU A 712 -3.34 -21.11 3.79
CA LEU A 712 -4.13 -20.97 2.56
C LEU A 712 -4.71 -22.31 2.09
N SER A 713 -3.98 -23.42 2.25
CA SER A 713 -4.45 -24.77 1.90
C SER A 713 -5.64 -25.25 2.74
N ARG A 714 -5.89 -24.63 3.91
CA ARG A 714 -6.96 -24.97 4.85
C ARG A 714 -8.21 -24.12 4.70
N ILE A 715 -8.08 -22.96 4.06
CA ILE A 715 -9.17 -22.02 3.86
C ILE A 715 -10.21 -22.53 2.83
N THR A 716 -9.89 -23.59 2.09
CA THR A 716 -10.61 -24.00 0.88
C THR A 716 -10.77 -25.52 0.78
N ASN A 717 -11.90 -25.96 0.21
CA ASN A 717 -12.19 -27.37 -0.06
C ASN A 717 -11.65 -27.87 -1.42
N GLY A 718 -10.81 -27.07 -2.10
CA GLY A 718 -10.29 -27.38 -3.44
C GLY A 718 -8.85 -27.92 -3.47
N THR A 719 -8.59 -28.87 -4.37
CA THR A 719 -7.28 -29.54 -4.54
C THR A 719 -6.16 -28.61 -5.01
N THR A 720 -6.47 -27.48 -5.67
CA THR A 720 -5.46 -26.57 -6.24
C THR A 720 -4.51 -26.00 -5.18
N TYR A 721 -5.04 -25.48 -4.07
CA TYR A 721 -4.24 -24.81 -3.04
C TYR A 721 -3.51 -25.81 -2.14
N GLN A 722 -4.13 -26.97 -1.90
CA GLN A 722 -3.51 -28.12 -1.24
C GLN A 722 -2.33 -28.65 -2.06
N SER A 723 -2.49 -28.76 -3.39
CA SER A 723 -1.41 -29.14 -4.30
C SER A 723 -0.26 -28.14 -4.27
N LEU A 724 -0.55 -26.83 -4.22
CA LEU A 724 0.49 -25.81 -4.07
C LEU A 724 1.28 -25.98 -2.75
N GLY A 725 0.59 -26.17 -1.63
CA GLY A 725 1.23 -26.40 -0.34
C GLY A 725 2.10 -27.66 -0.34
N ARG A 726 1.60 -28.76 -0.94
CA ARG A 726 2.34 -30.01 -1.09
C ARG A 726 3.58 -29.85 -1.98
N GLU A 727 3.42 -29.20 -3.14
CA GLU A 727 4.52 -28.92 -4.08
C GLU A 727 5.64 -28.14 -3.39
N PHE A 728 5.29 -27.11 -2.62
CA PHE A 728 6.27 -26.30 -1.89
C PHE A 728 7.06 -27.14 -0.87
N LEU A 729 6.38 -27.98 -0.09
CA LEU A 729 7.01 -28.88 0.88
C LEU A 729 7.95 -29.89 0.19
N GLN A 730 7.52 -30.49 -0.92
CA GLN A 730 8.31 -31.44 -1.70
C GLN A 730 9.56 -30.79 -2.31
N ARG A 731 9.40 -29.62 -2.94
CA ARG A 731 10.48 -28.86 -3.59
C ARG A 731 11.61 -28.52 -2.63
N THR A 732 11.25 -28.16 -1.41
CA THR A 732 12.22 -27.69 -0.40
C THR A 732 12.84 -28.83 0.40
N ASN A 733 12.30 -30.06 0.29
CA ASN A 733 12.64 -31.20 1.14
C ASN A 733 12.70 -30.81 2.63
N ARG A 734 11.87 -29.84 3.05
CA ARG A 734 11.88 -29.25 4.39
C ARG A 734 10.63 -29.70 5.13
N ARG A 735 10.82 -30.30 6.31
CA ARG A 735 9.73 -30.52 7.27
C ARG A 735 9.77 -29.43 8.32
N LEU A 736 8.63 -28.80 8.59
CA LEU A 736 8.49 -27.76 9.60
C LEU A 736 8.41 -28.39 11.00
N LEU A 737 9.54 -28.82 11.54
CA LEU A 737 9.59 -29.51 12.84
C LEU A 737 9.66 -28.53 14.04
N GLY A 738 10.10 -27.29 13.81
CA GLY A 738 10.23 -26.26 14.85
C GLY A 738 8.95 -25.44 15.14
N GLY A 739 7.98 -25.43 14.23
CA GLY A 739 6.77 -24.59 14.30
C GLY A 739 5.66 -25.10 15.23
N ARG A 740 4.47 -24.50 15.17
CA ARG A 740 3.27 -24.90 15.94
C ARG A 740 2.84 -26.33 15.60
N LEU A 741 2.16 -27.00 16.55
CA LEU A 741 1.62 -28.34 16.32
C LEU A 741 0.65 -28.37 15.13
N THR A 742 -0.17 -27.31 14.96
CA THR A 742 -1.07 -27.14 13.81
C THR A 742 -0.37 -27.33 12.45
N PHE A 743 0.80 -26.71 12.25
CA PHE A 743 1.53 -26.84 10.99
C PHE A 743 2.16 -28.22 10.80
N LEU A 744 2.51 -28.91 11.90
CA LEU A 744 2.95 -30.30 11.84
C LEU A 744 1.83 -31.23 11.39
N LEU A 745 0.61 -31.03 11.89
CA LEU A 745 -0.57 -31.78 11.47
C LEU A 745 -0.95 -31.47 10.01
N TRP A 746 -0.95 -30.19 9.65
CA TRP A 746 -1.38 -29.76 8.32
C TRP A 746 -0.42 -30.20 7.21
N GLN A 747 0.89 -30.11 7.42
CA GLN A 747 1.87 -30.57 6.43
C GLN A 747 1.78 -32.08 6.22
N ASP A 748 1.55 -32.84 7.28
CA ASP A 748 1.51 -34.31 7.21
C ASP A 748 0.30 -34.78 6.43
N SER A 749 -0.87 -34.20 6.71
CA SER A 749 -2.10 -34.44 5.95
C SER A 749 -1.92 -34.14 4.45
N LEU A 750 -1.21 -33.08 4.06
CA LEU A 750 -0.93 -32.80 2.64
C LEU A 750 0.07 -33.78 2.01
N ILE A 751 1.09 -34.22 2.75
CA ILE A 751 2.12 -35.13 2.24
C ILE A 751 1.53 -36.53 2.02
N GLN A 752 0.68 -37.00 2.94
CA GLN A 752 0.07 -38.33 2.91
C GLN A 752 -1.10 -38.45 1.91
N ASP A 753 -1.71 -37.33 1.50
CA ASP A 753 -2.81 -37.35 0.55
C ASP A 753 -2.32 -37.75 -0.85
N SER A 754 -2.53 -39.02 -1.20
CA SER A 754 -2.18 -39.59 -2.51
C SER A 754 -3.01 -39.04 -3.67
N SER A 755 -4.13 -38.37 -3.41
CA SER A 755 -4.97 -37.76 -4.45
C SER A 755 -4.38 -36.47 -5.03
N LEU A 756 -3.47 -35.81 -4.29
CA LEU A 756 -2.80 -34.58 -4.70
C LEU A 756 -1.65 -34.86 -5.70
N ASN A 757 -1.96 -35.33 -6.91
CA ASN A 757 -0.95 -35.65 -7.92
C ASN A 757 -0.30 -34.40 -8.52
N GLY A 758 1.03 -34.28 -8.38
CA GLY A 758 1.83 -33.28 -9.08
C GLY A 758 3.33 -33.59 -8.98
N SER A 759 3.99 -33.80 -10.12
CA SER A 759 5.45 -33.67 -10.18
C SER A 759 5.78 -32.18 -10.05
N PRO A 760 6.77 -31.77 -9.23
CA PRO A 760 7.16 -30.37 -9.17
C PRO A 760 7.65 -29.96 -10.57
N PRO A 761 7.04 -28.96 -11.22
CA PRO A 761 7.54 -28.49 -12.50
C PRO A 761 8.98 -28.03 -12.33
N ILE A 762 9.81 -28.29 -13.34
CA ILE A 762 11.15 -27.72 -13.44
C ILE A 762 10.98 -26.20 -13.42
N TYR A 763 11.29 -25.59 -12.27
CA TYR A 763 10.93 -24.21 -11.98
C TYR A 763 11.94 -23.28 -12.66
N SER A 764 11.54 -22.75 -13.82
CA SER A 764 12.22 -21.64 -14.48
C SER A 764 11.31 -20.41 -14.40
N ILE A 765 11.71 -19.41 -13.62
CA ILE A 765 11.02 -18.12 -13.54
C ILE A 765 11.94 -17.01 -14.00
N THR A 766 11.42 -16.08 -14.76
CA THR A 766 12.08 -14.78 -14.99
C THR A 766 11.02 -13.71 -14.85
N LYS A 767 11.21 -12.84 -13.86
CA LYS A 767 10.21 -11.85 -13.45
C LYS A 767 10.90 -10.50 -13.27
N ILE A 768 10.34 -9.48 -13.91
CA ILE A 768 10.68 -8.08 -13.68
C ILE A 768 9.57 -7.50 -12.82
N PHE A 769 9.95 -6.68 -11.85
CA PHE A 769 9.06 -5.94 -10.95
C PHE A 769 9.26 -4.44 -11.17
N PRO A 770 8.68 -3.87 -12.25
CA PRO A 770 8.94 -2.48 -12.66
C PRO A 770 8.65 -1.44 -11.57
N ARG A 771 7.64 -1.64 -10.73
CA ARG A 771 7.27 -0.65 -9.70
C ARG A 771 8.23 -0.59 -8.52
N MET A 772 9.10 -1.58 -8.34
CA MET A 772 10.09 -1.62 -7.27
C MET A 772 11.53 -1.82 -7.78
N ASP A 773 11.78 -1.62 -9.08
CA ASP A 773 13.09 -1.71 -9.71
C ASP A 773 13.86 -3.00 -9.34
N ARG A 774 13.20 -4.15 -9.39
CA ARG A 774 13.80 -5.48 -9.16
C ARG A 774 13.60 -6.39 -10.36
N ALA A 775 14.52 -7.33 -10.54
CA ALA A 775 14.36 -8.44 -11.46
C ALA A 775 14.97 -9.71 -10.88
N VAL A 776 14.38 -10.85 -11.20
CA VAL A 776 14.80 -12.17 -10.73
C VAL A 776 14.75 -13.17 -11.88
N MET A 777 15.73 -14.06 -11.91
CA MET A 777 15.75 -15.26 -12.71
C MET A 777 16.02 -16.45 -11.79
N ILE A 778 15.14 -17.44 -11.82
CA ILE A 778 15.32 -18.70 -11.10
C ILE A 778 15.39 -19.82 -12.13
N LYS A 779 16.42 -20.64 -12.01
CA LYS A 779 16.65 -21.89 -12.73
C LYS A 779 16.77 -23.02 -11.71
N PRO A 780 16.77 -24.30 -12.12
CA PRO A 780 16.78 -25.43 -11.19
C PRO A 780 17.90 -25.42 -10.14
N ASP A 781 19.11 -24.99 -10.53
CA ASP A 781 20.30 -25.04 -9.66
C ASP A 781 20.79 -23.68 -9.15
N PHE A 782 20.29 -22.58 -9.73
CA PHE A 782 20.71 -21.23 -9.37
C PHE A 782 19.60 -20.20 -9.51
N GLY A 783 19.71 -19.11 -8.76
CA GLY A 783 18.89 -17.92 -8.92
C GLY A 783 19.77 -16.68 -9.03
N VAL A 784 19.42 -15.75 -9.92
CA VAL A 784 20.03 -14.43 -10.02
C VAL A 784 19.00 -13.37 -9.71
N ALA A 785 19.36 -12.43 -8.83
CA ALA A 785 18.51 -11.29 -8.50
C ALA A 785 19.26 -9.98 -8.73
N LEU A 786 18.56 -8.99 -9.29
CA LEU A 786 19.10 -7.67 -9.60
C LEU A 786 18.36 -6.61 -8.79
N SER A 787 19.13 -5.78 -8.09
CA SER A 787 18.65 -4.67 -7.27
C SER A 787 19.06 -3.33 -7.86
N MET A 788 18.09 -2.57 -8.37
CA MET A 788 18.28 -1.26 -8.99
C MET A 788 17.62 -0.15 -8.15
N SER A 789 17.83 1.09 -8.56
CA SER A 789 17.14 2.27 -8.01
C SER A 789 16.87 3.27 -9.14
N SER A 790 15.90 4.15 -8.92
CA SER A 790 15.51 5.18 -9.88
C SER A 790 14.88 6.37 -9.15
N ALA A 791 14.27 7.28 -9.91
CA ALA A 791 13.41 8.33 -9.38
C ALA A 791 12.11 7.80 -8.74
N ARG A 792 11.87 6.48 -8.73
CA ARG A 792 10.68 5.83 -8.15
C ARG A 792 10.99 4.91 -6.97
N THR A 793 12.24 4.47 -6.82
CA THR A 793 12.62 3.46 -5.85
C THR A 793 13.91 3.87 -5.16
N PHE A 794 13.87 3.90 -3.83
CA PHE A 794 15.03 4.29 -3.02
C PHE A 794 16.20 3.30 -3.20
N ASN A 795 17.41 3.81 -3.01
CA ASN A 795 18.65 3.03 -3.08
C ASN A 795 18.77 1.95 -1.99
N TYR A 796 18.49 2.27 -0.73
CA TYR A 796 18.45 1.39 0.44
C TYR A 796 17.67 2.09 1.54
N GLU A 797 17.18 1.35 2.53
CA GLU A 797 16.63 1.91 3.76
C GLU A 797 17.62 1.74 4.91
N ALA A 798 17.84 2.80 5.68
CA ALA A 798 18.49 2.74 6.98
C ALA A 798 17.80 3.67 7.97
N ILE A 799 17.03 3.08 8.89
CA ILE A 799 16.28 3.79 9.93
C ILE A 799 16.47 3.07 11.26
N ARG A 800 16.33 3.79 12.38
CA ARG A 800 16.46 3.26 13.75
C ARG A 800 17.78 2.52 13.99
N GLY A 801 18.85 3.02 13.39
CA GLY A 801 20.19 2.42 13.46
C GLY A 801 20.34 1.10 12.71
N VAL A 802 19.35 0.60 11.98
CA VAL A 802 19.45 -0.66 11.23
C VAL A 802 19.96 -0.39 9.82
N ASN A 803 20.79 -1.29 9.27
CA ASN A 803 21.34 -1.22 7.92
C ASN A 803 22.21 0.03 7.66
N LYS A 804 22.95 0.47 8.69
CA LYS A 804 23.81 1.68 8.66
C LYS A 804 24.77 1.76 7.47
N LYS A 805 25.11 0.61 6.87
CA LYS A 805 26.09 0.43 5.80
C LYS A 805 25.50 -0.11 4.49
N GLY A 806 24.20 0.11 4.26
CA GLY A 806 23.47 -0.37 3.07
C GLY A 806 23.72 0.41 1.77
N TRP A 807 24.69 1.33 1.74
CA TRP A 807 24.85 2.41 0.75
C TRP A 807 24.65 2.01 -0.71
N TYR A 808 25.14 0.84 -1.11
CA TYR A 808 25.18 0.41 -2.51
C TYR A 808 24.21 -0.74 -2.86
N MET A 809 23.30 -1.12 -1.95
CA MET A 809 22.39 -2.26 -2.17
C MET A 809 21.46 -2.08 -3.39
N GLY A 810 21.07 -0.84 -3.73
CA GLY A 810 20.28 -0.50 -4.93
C GLY A 810 21.10 0.03 -6.11
N SER A 811 22.43 -0.09 -6.08
CA SER A 811 23.33 0.47 -7.11
C SER A 811 23.61 -0.50 -8.27
N GLY A 812 22.62 -1.31 -8.65
CA GLY A 812 22.79 -2.39 -9.63
C GLY A 812 23.49 -3.61 -9.04
N MET A 813 23.21 -3.93 -7.77
CA MET A 813 23.79 -5.11 -7.12
C MET A 813 23.19 -6.40 -7.71
N VAL A 814 24.06 -7.36 -8.01
CA VAL A 814 23.71 -8.69 -8.52
C VAL A 814 23.92 -9.72 -7.42
N TYR A 815 22.89 -10.51 -7.15
CA TYR A 815 22.93 -11.61 -6.19
C TYR A 815 22.91 -12.93 -6.95
N LEU A 816 23.76 -13.88 -6.55
CA LEU A 816 23.78 -15.24 -7.08
C LEU A 816 23.47 -16.24 -5.95
N TYR A 817 22.28 -16.83 -6.01
CA TYR A 817 21.84 -17.91 -5.16
C TYR A 817 22.16 -19.25 -5.81
N LYS A 818 22.66 -20.21 -5.02
CA LYS A 818 23.04 -21.55 -5.49
C LYS A 818 22.37 -22.58 -4.60
N LYS A 819 21.77 -23.61 -5.20
CA LYS A 819 21.18 -24.72 -4.43
C LYS A 819 22.24 -25.43 -3.57
N SER A 820 23.48 -25.51 -4.07
CA SER A 820 24.64 -26.08 -3.38
C SER A 820 25.22 -25.20 -2.26
N ASP A 821 24.85 -23.91 -2.21
CA ASP A 821 25.32 -22.96 -1.20
C ASP A 821 24.15 -22.11 -0.67
N PRO A 822 23.26 -22.74 0.10
CA PRO A 822 22.11 -22.05 0.70
C PRO A 822 22.51 -21.13 1.85
N GLY A 823 23.81 -21.01 2.16
CA GLY A 823 24.34 -20.18 3.25
C GLY A 823 24.92 -18.84 2.79
N GLN A 824 24.90 -18.56 1.48
CA GLN A 824 25.67 -17.47 0.90
C GLN A 824 25.39 -16.10 1.56
N TYR A 825 24.10 -15.77 1.76
CA TYR A 825 23.68 -14.44 2.23
C TYR A 825 23.12 -14.44 3.67
N ASN A 826 23.03 -15.60 4.32
CA ASN A 826 22.49 -15.72 5.69
C ASN A 826 23.53 -16.12 6.74
N ASP A 827 24.70 -16.64 6.35
CA ASP A 827 25.77 -17.01 7.28
C ASP A 827 26.80 -15.86 7.43
N TYR A 828 26.48 -14.90 8.30
CA TYR A 828 27.30 -13.71 8.63
C TYR A 828 27.79 -12.89 7.42
N PHE A 829 27.22 -13.09 6.24
CA PHE A 829 27.62 -12.38 5.02
C PHE A 829 27.55 -10.87 5.23
N TRP A 830 26.40 -10.34 5.66
CA TRP A 830 26.23 -8.91 5.85
C TRP A 830 27.13 -8.34 6.95
N ALA A 831 27.39 -9.09 8.01
CA ALA A 831 28.31 -8.67 9.08
C ALA A 831 29.76 -8.55 8.59
N THR A 832 30.19 -9.37 7.61
CA THR A 832 31.61 -9.53 7.26
C THR A 832 32.00 -9.01 5.88
N VAL A 833 31.06 -8.95 4.92
CA VAL A 833 31.32 -8.52 3.53
C VAL A 833 31.87 -7.09 3.46
N ASP A 834 32.77 -6.85 2.50
CA ASP A 834 33.16 -5.49 2.12
C ASP A 834 32.00 -4.80 1.38
N LYS A 835 31.35 -3.89 2.10
CA LYS A 835 30.15 -3.19 1.62
C LYS A 835 30.47 -2.13 0.57
N THR A 836 31.74 -1.75 0.42
CA THR A 836 32.18 -0.86 -0.67
C THR A 836 32.35 -1.60 -1.99
N LYS A 837 32.28 -2.93 -1.98
CA LYS A 837 32.47 -3.78 -3.15
C LYS A 837 31.36 -4.83 -3.27
N LEU A 838 30.10 -4.40 -3.30
CA LEU A 838 28.97 -5.31 -3.53
C LEU A 838 28.93 -5.76 -5.00
N ALA A 839 28.74 -7.06 -5.25
CA ALA A 839 28.78 -7.65 -6.59
C ALA A 839 27.82 -6.95 -7.57
N GLY A 840 28.27 -6.69 -8.80
CA GLY A 840 27.53 -6.01 -9.86
C GLY A 840 27.56 -4.48 -9.81
N THR A 841 27.89 -3.87 -8.67
CA THR A 841 27.83 -2.41 -8.52
C THR A 841 28.96 -1.69 -9.27
N THR A 842 28.72 -0.44 -9.68
CA THR A 842 29.77 0.48 -10.17
C THR A 842 29.81 1.67 -9.21
N VAL A 843 30.90 1.79 -8.46
CA VAL A 843 31.01 2.67 -7.29
C VAL A 843 32.42 3.25 -7.19
N ASP A 844 32.61 4.29 -6.39
CA ASP A 844 33.94 4.72 -5.98
C ASP A 844 34.33 4.06 -4.66
N GLU A 845 35.64 3.99 -4.42
CA GLU A 845 36.22 3.41 -3.20
C GLU A 845 36.28 4.43 -2.02
N GLN A 846 35.54 5.53 -2.08
CA GLN A 846 35.50 6.49 -0.99
C GLN A 846 34.91 5.82 0.26
N ILE A 847 35.59 6.03 1.40
CA ILE A 847 35.08 5.61 2.71
C ILE A 847 33.74 6.33 2.95
N ARG A 848 32.71 5.54 3.26
CA ARG A 848 31.37 6.05 3.56
C ARG A 848 31.14 6.09 5.06
N LEU A 849 30.44 7.13 5.50
CA LEU A 849 30.01 7.25 6.90
C LEU A 849 28.80 6.37 7.15
N ASP A 850 28.74 5.80 8.35
CA ASP A 850 27.58 5.05 8.83
C ASP A 850 26.36 5.96 8.83
N THR A 851 25.27 5.45 8.26
CA THR A 851 24.00 6.18 8.22
C THR A 851 23.39 6.12 9.61
N ASN A 852 23.36 7.26 10.31
CA ASN A 852 22.70 7.41 11.60
C ASN A 852 21.61 8.47 11.48
N ASN A 853 20.34 8.08 11.62
CA ASN A 853 19.20 9.01 11.56
C ASN A 853 19.12 9.98 12.76
N ASN A 854 20.00 9.86 13.76
CA ASN A 854 19.94 10.67 14.99
C ASN A 854 20.65 12.04 14.89
N TYR A 855 20.98 12.56 13.69
CA TYR A 855 21.75 13.82 13.58
C TYR A 855 21.10 14.90 12.69
N VAL A 856 20.71 15.98 13.35
CA VAL A 856 20.55 17.33 12.79
C VAL A 856 21.95 17.95 12.70
N GLY A 857 22.66 17.73 11.60
CA GLY A 857 24.02 18.26 11.41
C GLY A 857 24.46 18.28 9.94
N ALA A 858 25.38 19.19 9.60
CA ALA A 858 25.74 19.60 8.23
C ALA A 858 26.52 18.57 7.37
N ASN A 859 26.62 17.30 7.76
CA ASN A 859 27.34 16.29 6.99
C ASN A 859 26.42 15.61 5.97
N PHE A 860 26.74 15.79 4.68
CA PHE A 860 25.89 15.40 3.54
C PHE A 860 25.63 13.88 3.49
N ASP A 861 26.66 13.04 3.69
CA ASP A 861 26.59 11.58 3.44
C ASP A 861 25.65 10.79 4.38
N ALA A 862 25.31 11.31 5.57
CA ALA A 862 24.48 10.61 6.56
C ALA A 862 22.95 10.78 6.35
N LYS A 863 22.52 11.63 5.40
CA LYS A 863 21.10 12.01 5.19
C LYS A 863 20.32 11.15 4.19
N PHE A 864 20.93 10.11 3.59
CA PHE A 864 20.44 9.52 2.33
C PHE A 864 19.91 8.08 2.41
N SER A 865 19.44 7.63 3.57
CA SER A 865 18.73 6.35 3.75
C SER A 865 17.39 6.25 3.01
N ASN A 866 16.98 7.31 2.29
CA ASN A 866 15.77 7.42 1.48
C ASN A 866 16.08 8.25 0.22
N TYR A 867 17.12 7.88 -0.53
CA TYR A 867 17.50 8.65 -1.73
C TYR A 867 16.93 8.07 -3.01
N LEU A 868 16.18 8.90 -3.74
CA LEU A 868 15.79 8.67 -5.12
C LEU A 868 16.84 9.29 -6.03
N THR A 869 17.44 8.48 -6.89
CA THR A 869 18.28 9.01 -7.95
C THR A 869 17.42 9.78 -8.95
N PRO A 870 17.89 10.90 -9.51
CA PRO A 870 17.08 11.66 -10.48
C PRO A 870 16.87 10.92 -11.80
N ARG A 871 17.35 9.68 -11.95
CA ARG A 871 17.32 8.91 -13.19
C ARG A 871 16.06 8.05 -13.28
N LEU A 872 15.34 8.17 -14.39
CA LEU A 872 14.12 7.38 -14.64
C LEU A 872 14.41 5.96 -15.15
N TYR A 873 15.47 5.74 -15.92
CA TYR A 873 15.70 4.46 -16.58
C TYR A 873 16.19 3.39 -15.59
N ALA A 874 15.27 2.55 -15.11
CA ALA A 874 15.57 1.31 -14.38
C ALA A 874 14.45 0.29 -14.67
N GLY A 875 14.82 -0.94 -15.02
CA GLY A 875 13.86 -1.97 -15.43
C GLY A 875 14.25 -2.61 -16.75
N GLY A 876 13.29 -3.16 -17.49
CA GLY A 876 13.59 -3.85 -18.73
C GLY A 876 12.42 -4.58 -19.37
N ALA A 877 12.71 -5.36 -20.42
CA ALA A 877 11.78 -6.21 -21.12
C ALA A 877 12.10 -7.70 -20.89
N SER A 878 11.07 -8.55 -20.79
CA SER A 878 11.22 -10.00 -20.70
C SER A 878 10.46 -10.74 -21.80
N LEU A 879 10.98 -11.89 -22.20
CA LEU A 879 10.35 -12.74 -23.22
C LEU A 879 10.79 -14.19 -22.99
N ASP A 880 9.81 -15.10 -22.91
CA ASP A 880 10.05 -16.55 -22.85
C ASP A 880 11.06 -17.03 -21.80
N GLY A 881 11.09 -16.39 -20.62
CA GLY A 881 12.04 -16.75 -19.56
C GLY A 881 13.43 -16.15 -19.73
N PHE A 882 13.58 -15.15 -20.60
CA PHE A 882 14.78 -14.32 -20.78
C PHE A 882 14.47 -12.86 -20.45
N ALA A 883 15.50 -12.06 -20.15
CA ALA A 883 15.33 -10.63 -19.85
C ALA A 883 16.46 -9.75 -20.38
N SER A 884 16.09 -8.57 -20.88
CA SER A 884 16.97 -7.43 -21.15
C SER A 884 16.69 -6.36 -20.09
N LEU A 885 17.68 -6.00 -19.28
CA LEU A 885 17.54 -5.11 -18.14
C LEU A 885 18.57 -3.99 -18.20
N GLY A 886 18.21 -2.78 -17.81
CA GLY A 886 19.12 -1.66 -17.78
C GLY A 886 18.85 -0.68 -16.64
N MET A 887 19.91 0.01 -16.21
CA MET A 887 19.89 1.06 -15.20
C MET A 887 20.78 2.22 -15.66
N ASN A 888 20.23 3.43 -15.67
CA ASN A 888 20.99 4.68 -15.80
C ASN A 888 21.29 5.18 -14.39
N THR A 889 22.52 4.97 -13.91
CA THR A 889 22.93 5.26 -12.54
C THR A 889 23.45 6.69 -12.43
N LYS A 890 23.01 7.40 -11.39
CA LYS A 890 23.71 8.55 -10.79
C LYS A 890 23.69 8.35 -9.28
N SER A 891 24.85 8.08 -8.68
CA SER A 891 24.94 7.89 -7.22
C SER A 891 24.61 9.20 -6.48
N PHE A 892 24.29 9.07 -5.20
CA PHE A 892 23.67 10.14 -4.41
C PHE A 892 24.66 11.06 -3.69
N PHE A 893 25.94 10.72 -3.74
CA PHE A 893 27.00 11.44 -3.07
C PHE A 893 27.31 12.75 -3.79
N ALA A 894 27.91 13.70 -3.06
CA ALA A 894 28.30 15.01 -3.60
C ALA A 894 29.15 14.92 -4.87
N LYS A 895 29.93 13.85 -5.01
CA LYS A 895 30.70 13.49 -6.21
C LYS A 895 30.10 12.20 -6.81
N PRO A 896 29.07 12.30 -7.64
CA PRO A 896 28.33 11.12 -8.08
C PRO A 896 29.13 10.29 -9.08
N VAL A 897 29.00 8.98 -8.97
CA VAL A 897 29.37 8.02 -10.00
C VAL A 897 28.19 7.86 -10.93
N MET A 898 28.42 8.09 -12.23
CA MET A 898 27.44 7.90 -13.29
C MET A 898 27.84 6.72 -14.15
N ALA A 899 26.87 5.90 -14.56
CA ALA A 899 27.11 4.77 -15.46
C ALA A 899 25.81 4.31 -16.12
N LYS A 900 25.90 3.81 -17.35
CA LYS A 900 24.82 3.04 -18.00
C LYS A 900 25.17 1.56 -17.92
N LYS A 901 24.34 0.82 -17.21
CA LYS A 901 24.57 -0.59 -16.88
C LYS A 901 23.45 -1.42 -17.48
N SER A 902 23.79 -2.50 -18.17
CA SER A 902 22.82 -3.46 -18.71
C SER A 902 23.16 -4.87 -18.26
N TRP A 903 22.11 -5.67 -18.06
CA TRP A 903 22.18 -7.09 -17.77
C TRP A 903 21.25 -7.84 -18.74
N PHE A 904 21.78 -8.85 -19.41
CA PHE A 904 21.01 -9.74 -20.27
C PHE A 904 21.03 -11.13 -19.64
N MET A 905 19.86 -11.60 -19.21
CA MET A 905 19.69 -12.89 -18.56
C MET A 905 19.15 -13.88 -19.60
N PHE A 906 19.99 -14.83 -20.02
CA PHE A 906 19.64 -15.88 -20.98
C PHE A 906 19.24 -17.18 -20.27
N ASP A 907 19.65 -18.35 -20.74
CA ASP A 907 19.32 -19.64 -20.11
C ASP A 907 20.26 -19.98 -18.96
N ASP A 908 21.57 -20.01 -19.20
CA ASP A 908 22.60 -20.39 -18.24
C ASP A 908 23.72 -19.36 -18.05
N GLU A 909 23.59 -18.20 -18.69
CA GLU A 909 24.52 -17.08 -18.58
C GLU A 909 23.85 -15.71 -18.40
N ILE A 910 24.58 -14.83 -17.72
CA ILE A 910 24.14 -13.46 -17.45
C ILE A 910 25.23 -12.51 -17.93
N VAL A 911 24.96 -11.80 -19.03
CA VAL A 911 25.88 -10.83 -19.62
C VAL A 911 25.68 -9.48 -18.94
N ALA A 912 26.73 -8.90 -18.38
CA ALA A 912 26.71 -7.58 -17.76
C ALA A 912 27.69 -6.64 -18.50
N ILE A 913 27.16 -5.54 -19.03
CA ILE A 913 27.95 -4.53 -19.75
C ILE A 913 27.69 -3.13 -19.21
N GLY A 914 28.73 -2.29 -19.25
CA GLY A 914 28.69 -0.93 -18.76
C GLY A 914 29.40 0.06 -19.66
N SER A 915 28.88 1.28 -19.72
CA SER A 915 29.45 2.41 -20.46
C SER A 915 29.14 3.73 -19.76
N GLN A 916 29.71 4.83 -20.26
CA GLN A 916 29.56 6.18 -19.69
C GLN A 916 29.92 6.22 -18.19
N ILE A 917 30.92 5.44 -17.79
CA ILE A 917 31.38 5.41 -16.40
C ILE A 917 32.15 6.69 -16.15
N LYS A 918 31.54 7.60 -15.40
CA LYS A 918 32.07 8.93 -15.11
C LYS A 918 31.99 9.26 -13.62
N ALA A 919 33.07 9.80 -13.07
CA ALA A 919 33.07 10.35 -11.72
C ALA A 919 34.18 11.40 -11.58
N THR A 920 33.97 12.39 -10.72
CA THR A 920 35.00 13.35 -10.27
C THR A 920 35.52 12.97 -8.87
N SER A 921 35.48 11.67 -8.54
CA SER A 921 35.93 11.15 -7.26
C SER A 921 37.45 11.13 -7.18
N ALA A 922 37.98 11.44 -6.00
CA ALA A 922 39.41 11.36 -5.69
C ALA A 922 39.88 9.91 -5.42
N THR A 923 38.94 8.97 -5.25
CA THR A 923 39.21 7.53 -5.11
C THR A 923 38.91 6.80 -6.41
N ASN A 924 39.43 5.57 -6.56
CA ASN A 924 39.20 4.79 -7.77
C ASN A 924 37.71 4.49 -7.94
N VAL A 925 37.24 4.58 -9.17
CA VAL A 925 35.95 4.01 -9.58
C VAL A 925 36.17 2.55 -9.97
N VAL A 926 35.33 1.67 -9.45
CA VAL A 926 35.40 0.23 -9.69
C VAL A 926 34.06 -0.31 -10.14
N THR A 927 34.08 -1.36 -10.98
CA THR A 927 32.91 -2.22 -11.20
C THR A 927 33.19 -3.59 -10.62
N VAL A 928 32.40 -3.99 -9.63
CA VAL A 928 32.58 -5.26 -8.93
C VAL A 928 31.96 -6.37 -9.76
N VAL A 929 32.76 -7.36 -10.16
CA VAL A 929 32.28 -8.55 -10.84
C VAL A 929 31.71 -9.54 -9.81
N GLU A 930 32.45 -9.77 -8.72
CA GLU A 930 32.04 -10.66 -7.63
C GLU A 930 32.71 -10.28 -6.31
N ASN A 931 32.00 -10.52 -5.21
CA ASN A 931 32.46 -10.51 -3.83
C ASN A 931 31.77 -11.64 -3.06
N ARG A 932 32.27 -12.86 -3.27
CA ARG A 932 31.66 -14.11 -2.84
C ARG A 932 32.21 -14.55 -1.50
N LYS A 933 31.35 -14.77 -0.49
CA LYS A 933 31.70 -15.58 0.69
C LYS A 933 32.11 -16.99 0.25
N ILE A 934 33.30 -17.42 0.64
CA ILE A 934 33.85 -18.76 0.34
C ILE A 934 34.00 -19.56 1.64
N ALA A 935 34.42 -20.83 1.52
CA ALA A 935 34.58 -21.72 2.66
C ALA A 935 35.55 -21.13 3.72
N ASN A 936 35.27 -21.42 4.99
CA ASN A 936 36.03 -20.88 6.12
C ASN A 936 37.49 -21.38 6.18
N ASP A 937 37.78 -22.51 5.55
CA ASP A 937 39.14 -23.04 5.38
C ASP A 937 39.87 -22.47 4.14
N ASN A 938 39.23 -21.57 3.39
CA ASN A 938 39.74 -20.95 2.17
C ASN A 938 40.07 -21.96 1.04
N SER A 939 39.47 -23.16 1.08
CA SER A 939 39.74 -24.26 0.15
C SER A 939 39.23 -24.03 -1.28
N ASN A 940 38.30 -23.08 -1.49
CA ASN A 940 37.75 -22.82 -2.81
C ASN A 940 38.86 -22.48 -3.82
N ARG A 941 38.98 -23.26 -4.88
CA ARG A 941 39.89 -22.98 -5.98
C ARG A 941 39.42 -21.72 -6.71
N PHE A 942 40.32 -20.76 -6.86
CA PHE A 942 40.07 -19.51 -7.58
C PHE A 942 41.17 -19.34 -8.63
N VAL A 943 40.80 -19.33 -9.91
CA VAL A 943 41.73 -19.23 -11.03
C VAL A 943 41.32 -18.11 -11.98
N VAL A 944 42.30 -17.48 -12.62
CA VAL A 944 42.10 -16.53 -13.73
C VAL A 944 43.08 -16.89 -14.84
N ASN A 945 42.59 -17.07 -16.07
CA ASN A 945 43.38 -17.52 -17.21
C ASN A 945 44.25 -18.78 -16.92
N GLY A 946 43.75 -19.68 -16.06
CA GLY A 946 44.46 -20.89 -15.64
C GLY A 946 45.44 -20.72 -14.48
N ALA A 947 45.76 -19.49 -14.07
CA ALA A 947 46.62 -19.22 -12.92
C ALA A 947 45.81 -19.15 -11.61
N SER A 948 46.27 -19.85 -10.57
CA SER A 948 45.66 -19.83 -9.24
C SER A 948 45.87 -18.50 -8.53
N ILE A 949 44.82 -18.00 -7.87
CA ILE A 949 44.85 -16.76 -7.09
C ILE A 949 44.97 -17.10 -5.60
N SER A 950 46.14 -16.81 -5.04
CA SER A 950 46.43 -16.93 -3.60
C SER A 950 46.74 -15.58 -2.95
N THR A 951 47.24 -14.61 -3.71
CA THR A 951 47.54 -13.25 -3.28
C THR A 951 46.80 -12.23 -4.15
N PRO A 952 46.53 -11.01 -3.64
CA PRO A 952 45.95 -9.94 -4.45
C PRO A 952 46.77 -9.68 -5.72
N THR A 953 46.12 -9.75 -6.87
CA THR A 953 46.76 -9.66 -8.19
C THR A 953 45.91 -8.79 -9.12
N THR A 954 46.55 -7.97 -9.95
CA THR A 954 45.89 -7.22 -11.03
C THR A 954 46.26 -7.82 -12.38
N ILE A 955 45.24 -8.19 -13.16
CA ILE A 955 45.38 -8.88 -14.44
C ILE A 955 44.90 -7.94 -15.54
N THR A 956 45.76 -7.74 -16.53
CA THR A 956 45.43 -6.96 -17.72
C THR A 956 44.80 -7.88 -18.76
N ASN A 957 43.70 -7.43 -19.38
CA ASN A 957 42.94 -8.17 -20.39
C ASN A 957 42.64 -9.63 -19.98
N PRO A 958 41.94 -9.85 -18.85
CA PRO A 958 41.53 -11.20 -18.46
C PRO A 958 40.63 -11.82 -19.53
N GLN A 959 40.69 -13.14 -19.71
CA GLN A 959 39.82 -13.88 -20.63
C GLN A 959 38.73 -14.61 -19.87
N TYR A 960 39.08 -15.31 -18.79
CA TYR A 960 38.12 -15.99 -17.93
C TYR A 960 38.61 -16.13 -16.49
N ALA A 961 37.68 -16.31 -15.56
CA ALA A 961 37.94 -16.73 -14.20
C ALA A 961 37.02 -17.89 -13.80
N TYR A 962 37.45 -18.71 -12.84
CA TYR A 962 36.61 -19.75 -12.25
C TYR A 962 36.79 -19.78 -10.74
N LEU A 963 35.67 -19.87 -10.02
CA LEU A 963 35.61 -19.99 -8.57
C LEU A 963 34.82 -21.24 -8.19
N SER A 964 35.48 -22.24 -7.61
CA SER A 964 34.83 -23.50 -7.23
C SER A 964 33.71 -23.26 -6.23
N GLY A 965 32.57 -23.92 -6.43
CA GLY A 965 31.35 -23.71 -5.63
C GLY A 965 30.50 -22.52 -6.08
N THR A 966 31.01 -21.66 -6.97
CA THR A 966 30.27 -20.51 -7.53
C THR A 966 29.99 -20.67 -9.02
N GLY A 967 31.02 -20.86 -9.84
CA GLY A 967 30.92 -20.96 -11.30
C GLY A 967 32.02 -20.22 -12.04
N GLY A 968 31.81 -20.06 -13.34
CA GLY A 968 32.72 -19.37 -14.25
C GLY A 968 32.38 -17.91 -14.50
N TYR A 969 33.36 -17.18 -14.99
CA TYR A 969 33.25 -15.80 -15.48
C TYR A 969 33.98 -15.69 -16.81
N TYR A 970 33.34 -15.14 -17.83
CA TYR A 970 33.97 -14.80 -19.10
C TYR A 970 34.11 -13.29 -19.25
N PHE A 971 35.22 -12.83 -19.80
CA PHE A 971 35.53 -11.42 -19.99
C PHE A 971 35.70 -11.14 -21.49
N PRO A 972 34.64 -10.69 -22.17
CA PRO A 972 34.71 -10.35 -23.58
C PRO A 972 35.71 -9.21 -23.83
N PRO A 973 36.61 -9.31 -24.82
CA PRO A 973 37.50 -8.22 -25.17
C PRO A 973 36.70 -7.03 -25.70
N LEU A 974 37.05 -5.82 -25.24
CA LEU A 974 36.45 -4.57 -25.70
C LEU A 974 37.43 -3.85 -26.62
N ALA A 975 37.01 -3.62 -27.87
CA ALA A 975 37.86 -2.95 -28.87
C ALA A 975 38.36 -1.59 -28.37
N GLY A 976 39.68 -1.40 -28.39
CA GLY A 976 40.34 -0.15 -27.97
C GLY A 976 40.33 0.11 -26.46
N ILE A 977 39.90 -0.83 -25.63
CA ILE A 977 39.86 -0.70 -24.17
C ILE A 977 40.75 -1.77 -23.52
N THR A 978 41.78 -1.34 -22.80
CA THR A 978 42.57 -2.23 -21.93
C THR A 978 41.82 -2.44 -20.61
N SER A 979 41.35 -3.65 -20.35
CA SER A 979 40.66 -3.97 -19.10
C SER A 979 41.67 -4.34 -18.00
N SER A 980 41.48 -3.79 -16.80
CA SER A 980 42.28 -4.11 -15.61
C SER A 980 41.38 -4.71 -14.54
N LEU A 981 41.59 -6.00 -14.24
CA LEU A 981 40.82 -6.76 -13.25
C LEU A 981 41.69 -7.05 -12.03
N THR A 982 41.31 -6.54 -10.87
CA THR A 982 41.93 -6.93 -9.60
C THR A 982 41.17 -8.11 -9.01
N VAL A 983 41.91 -9.12 -8.55
CA VAL A 983 41.39 -10.34 -7.94
C VAL A 983 42.11 -10.62 -6.64
N GLN A 984 41.37 -11.08 -5.62
CA GLN A 984 41.97 -11.46 -4.34
C GLN A 984 41.10 -12.44 -3.56
N LYS A 985 41.71 -13.08 -2.55
CA LYS A 985 41.00 -13.69 -1.44
C LYS A 985 41.32 -12.96 -0.15
N GLN A 986 40.31 -12.72 0.69
CA GLN A 986 40.48 -11.99 1.94
C GLN A 986 39.60 -12.58 3.06
N ALA A 987 40.19 -12.83 4.23
CA ALA A 987 39.45 -13.07 5.46
C ALA A 987 38.95 -11.74 6.05
N ARG A 988 37.68 -11.67 6.45
CA ARG A 988 37.07 -10.47 7.00
C ARG A 988 36.31 -10.81 8.28
N THR A 989 36.58 -10.02 9.32
CA THR A 989 35.92 -10.13 10.62
C THR A 989 34.95 -8.99 10.80
N GLY A 990 33.77 -9.28 11.34
CA GLY A 990 32.75 -8.30 11.65
C GLY A 990 31.71 -8.86 12.59
N ASN A 991 30.83 -7.99 13.08
CA ASN A 991 29.71 -8.35 13.93
C ASN A 991 28.44 -7.63 13.46
N TRP A 992 27.28 -8.05 13.94
CA TRP A 992 26.01 -7.43 13.57
C TRP A 992 25.84 -6.02 14.17
N GLU A 993 26.52 -5.73 15.28
CA GLU A 993 26.41 -4.45 16.01
C GLU A 993 26.83 -3.27 15.13
N GLN A 994 27.83 -3.49 14.27
CA GLN A 994 28.25 -2.54 13.22
C GLN A 994 27.14 -2.17 12.21
N LEU A 995 26.05 -2.95 12.16
CA LEU A 995 24.86 -2.71 11.33
C LEU A 995 23.65 -2.29 12.18
N GLY A 996 23.89 -2.06 13.48
CA GLY A 996 22.92 -1.74 14.53
C GLY A 996 21.97 -2.88 14.89
N GLN A 997 22.47 -4.12 14.88
CA GLN A 997 21.72 -5.32 15.30
C GLN A 997 22.60 -6.26 16.14
N GLY A 998 22.05 -7.10 17.01
CA GLY A 998 22.86 -8.02 17.82
C GLY A 998 23.80 -7.34 18.84
N THR A 999 24.73 -8.10 19.44
CA THR A 999 25.68 -7.61 20.45
C THR A 999 27.12 -7.70 19.94
N GLY A 1000 28.02 -6.85 20.46
CA GLY A 1000 29.43 -6.85 20.05
C GLY A 1000 30.18 -8.17 20.31
N ALA A 1001 29.67 -9.00 21.23
CA ALA A 1001 30.21 -10.33 21.55
C ALA A 1001 29.99 -11.38 20.43
N ASP A 1002 29.06 -11.14 19.49
CA ASP A 1002 28.70 -12.05 18.41
C ASP A 1002 29.48 -11.74 17.10
N SER A 1003 30.81 -11.83 17.18
CA SER A 1003 31.71 -11.60 16.04
C SER A 1003 31.97 -12.88 15.24
N ALA A 1004 32.13 -12.74 13.93
CA ALA A 1004 32.48 -13.84 13.04
C ALA A 1004 33.52 -13.42 11.99
N THR A 1005 34.35 -14.38 11.60
CA THR A 1005 35.26 -14.26 10.46
C THR A 1005 34.74 -15.10 9.31
N ARG A 1006 34.67 -14.52 8.11
CA ARG A 1006 34.36 -15.23 6.85
C ARG A 1006 35.38 -14.87 5.79
N ASN A 1007 35.65 -15.82 4.91
CA ASN A 1007 36.55 -15.61 3.78
C ASN A 1007 35.77 -15.16 2.55
N PHE A 1008 36.37 -14.31 1.73
CA PHE A 1008 35.78 -13.79 0.50
C PHE A 1008 36.73 -13.94 -0.68
N ALA A 1009 36.21 -14.32 -1.85
CA ALA A 1009 36.87 -14.16 -3.13
C ALA A 1009 36.27 -12.95 -3.86
N GLN A 1010 37.12 -12.03 -4.29
CA GLN A 1010 36.72 -10.76 -4.88
C GLN A 1010 37.35 -10.57 -6.25
N MET A 1011 36.59 -9.95 -7.16
CA MET A 1011 37.06 -9.55 -8.49
C MET A 1011 36.35 -8.26 -8.94
N TRP A 1012 37.11 -7.27 -9.39
CA TRP A 1012 36.55 -6.00 -9.87
C TRP A 1012 37.41 -5.35 -10.95
N PHE A 1013 36.77 -4.61 -11.85
CA PHE A 1013 37.43 -3.77 -12.83
C PHE A 1013 37.82 -2.42 -12.22
N ASN A 1014 39.00 -1.92 -12.56
CA ASN A 1014 39.48 -0.59 -12.17
C ASN A 1014 39.26 0.42 -13.30
N HIS A 1015 38.55 1.51 -13.03
CA HIS A 1015 38.28 2.61 -13.97
C HIS A 1015 39.09 3.88 -13.68
N GLY A 1016 39.92 3.86 -12.63
CA GLY A 1016 40.81 4.95 -12.21
C GLY A 1016 40.13 6.02 -11.35
N VAL A 1017 40.92 7.03 -10.96
CA VAL A 1017 40.46 8.24 -10.25
C VAL A 1017 40.00 9.30 -11.27
N ASN A 1018 39.10 10.21 -10.86
CA ASN A 1018 38.60 11.30 -11.72
C ASN A 1018 38.25 10.83 -13.15
N THR A 1019 37.58 9.69 -13.26
CA THR A 1019 37.22 9.07 -14.55
C THR A 1019 36.30 10.01 -15.34
N THR A 1020 36.88 10.81 -16.23
CA THR A 1020 36.17 11.74 -17.14
C THR A 1020 36.06 11.18 -18.56
N THR A 1021 36.93 10.22 -18.91
CA THR A 1021 36.90 9.44 -20.15
C THR A 1021 35.80 8.39 -20.12
N ASN A 1022 35.23 8.05 -21.27
CA ASN A 1022 34.13 7.09 -21.40
C ASN A 1022 34.54 5.63 -21.12
N SER A 1023 34.81 5.31 -19.85
CA SER A 1023 35.23 3.97 -19.42
C SER A 1023 34.07 2.97 -19.52
N LYS A 1024 34.42 1.70 -19.76
CA LYS A 1024 33.49 0.61 -20.07
C LYS A 1024 33.91 -0.68 -19.36
N TYR A 1025 32.97 -1.59 -19.19
CA TYR A 1025 33.24 -2.98 -18.79
C TYR A 1025 32.34 -3.96 -19.54
N ALA A 1026 32.76 -5.22 -19.57
CA ALA A 1026 31.95 -6.36 -19.98
C ALA A 1026 32.39 -7.61 -19.22
N TYR A 1027 31.43 -8.38 -18.72
CA TYR A 1027 31.65 -9.71 -18.17
C TYR A 1027 30.40 -10.58 -18.31
N VAL A 1028 30.57 -11.90 -18.24
CA VAL A 1028 29.48 -12.87 -18.30
C VAL A 1028 29.61 -13.81 -17.10
N LEU A 1029 28.54 -13.93 -16.32
CA LEU A 1029 28.44 -14.89 -15.23
C LEU A 1029 27.95 -16.24 -15.76
N LEU A 1030 28.62 -17.33 -15.38
CA LEU A 1030 28.36 -18.70 -15.82
C LEU A 1030 28.16 -19.63 -14.60
N PRO A 1031 26.99 -19.58 -13.91
CA PRO A 1031 26.81 -20.16 -12.58
C PRO A 1031 26.96 -21.69 -12.50
N THR A 1032 26.79 -22.40 -13.60
CA THR A 1032 26.74 -23.87 -13.65
C THR A 1032 27.97 -24.50 -14.29
N LYS A 1033 28.85 -23.71 -14.92
CA LYS A 1033 29.99 -24.23 -15.68
C LYS A 1033 31.18 -24.58 -14.78
N THR A 1034 31.83 -25.70 -15.08
CA THR A 1034 33.12 -26.10 -14.49
C THR A 1034 34.27 -25.22 -14.99
N GLU A 1035 35.47 -25.37 -14.42
CA GLU A 1035 36.66 -24.64 -14.89
C GLU A 1035 36.94 -24.90 -16.38
N GLU A 1036 36.89 -26.17 -16.79
CA GLU A 1036 37.12 -26.58 -18.18
C GLU A 1036 36.04 -26.03 -19.11
N GLN A 1037 34.77 -26.15 -18.74
CA GLN A 1037 33.66 -25.59 -19.51
C GLN A 1037 33.76 -24.06 -19.61
N THR A 1038 34.22 -23.39 -18.56
CA THR A 1038 34.43 -21.93 -18.56
C THR A 1038 35.55 -21.53 -19.52
N ARG A 1039 36.67 -22.26 -19.50
CA ARG A 1039 37.78 -22.06 -20.44
C ARG A 1039 37.32 -22.28 -21.89
N ASN A 1040 36.58 -23.36 -22.13
CA ASN A 1040 36.06 -23.69 -23.47
C ASN A 1040 35.07 -22.63 -23.95
N TYR A 1041 34.19 -22.14 -23.06
CA TYR A 1041 33.28 -21.05 -23.37
C TYR A 1041 34.03 -19.77 -23.71
N ALA A 1042 35.11 -19.43 -22.99
CA ALA A 1042 35.90 -18.23 -23.28
C ALA A 1042 36.59 -18.28 -24.65
N SER A 1043 36.96 -19.48 -25.13
CA SER A 1043 37.54 -19.70 -26.45
C SER A 1043 36.51 -19.64 -27.59
N SER A 1044 35.25 -20.01 -27.31
CA SER A 1044 34.16 -20.02 -28.30
C SER A 1044 32.83 -19.64 -27.61
N PRO A 1045 32.64 -18.36 -27.27
CA PRO A 1045 31.46 -17.93 -26.53
C PRO A 1045 30.24 -17.98 -27.43
N ASN A 1046 29.11 -18.41 -26.87
CA ASN A 1046 27.85 -18.38 -27.59
C ASN A 1046 27.24 -16.97 -27.64
N ILE A 1047 27.75 -16.04 -26.82
CA ILE A 1047 27.30 -14.66 -26.79
C ILE A 1047 28.07 -13.74 -27.74
N ARG A 1048 27.41 -12.67 -28.18
CA ARG A 1048 27.98 -11.54 -28.93
C ARG A 1048 27.52 -10.23 -28.30
N ILE A 1049 28.46 -9.35 -27.96
CA ILE A 1049 28.12 -7.95 -27.65
C ILE A 1049 27.85 -7.24 -28.98
N ILE A 1050 26.58 -6.86 -29.21
CA ILE A 1050 26.16 -6.11 -30.40
C ILE A 1050 26.55 -4.64 -30.25
N ALA A 1051 26.30 -4.06 -29.07
CA ALA A 1051 26.61 -2.67 -28.78
C ALA A 1051 27.00 -2.50 -27.30
N ASN A 1052 28.02 -1.70 -27.03
CA ASN A 1052 28.31 -1.16 -25.70
C ASN A 1052 28.69 0.32 -25.82
N THR A 1053 27.68 1.13 -26.13
CA THR A 1053 27.79 2.57 -26.37
C THR A 1053 27.01 3.34 -25.32
N ASN A 1054 27.20 4.66 -25.25
CA ASN A 1054 26.47 5.50 -24.31
C ASN A 1054 24.98 5.63 -24.68
N THR A 1055 24.61 5.34 -25.93
CA THR A 1055 23.24 5.50 -26.42
C THR A 1055 22.49 4.17 -26.50
N ALA A 1056 23.20 3.06 -26.69
CA ALA A 1056 22.64 1.72 -26.74
C ALA A 1056 23.61 0.64 -26.22
N GLN A 1057 23.06 -0.31 -25.49
CA GLN A 1057 23.73 -1.52 -25.00
C GLN A 1057 22.93 -2.74 -25.45
N ALA A 1058 23.60 -3.73 -26.05
CA ALA A 1058 22.93 -4.90 -26.61
C ALA A 1058 23.84 -6.12 -26.63
N ALA A 1059 23.27 -7.29 -26.37
CA ALA A 1059 23.93 -8.58 -26.45
C ALA A 1059 22.99 -9.65 -27.03
N GLU A 1060 23.59 -10.65 -27.68
CA GLU A 1060 22.89 -11.76 -28.32
C GLU A 1060 23.46 -13.08 -27.81
N GLU A 1061 22.58 -14.03 -27.53
CA GLU A 1061 22.88 -15.45 -27.42
C GLU A 1061 22.57 -16.10 -28.78
N ARG A 1062 23.61 -16.60 -29.45
CA ARG A 1062 23.52 -17.03 -30.86
C ARG A 1062 22.84 -18.39 -31.03
N THR A 1063 22.93 -19.29 -30.05
CA THR A 1063 22.40 -20.66 -30.14
C THR A 1063 20.88 -20.68 -29.98
N LEU A 1064 20.37 -19.87 -29.07
CA LEU A 1064 18.96 -19.63 -28.76
C LEU A 1064 18.33 -18.58 -29.68
N LYS A 1065 19.16 -17.81 -30.41
CA LYS A 1065 18.74 -16.70 -31.27
C LYS A 1065 17.93 -15.66 -30.49
N VAL A 1066 18.41 -15.34 -29.29
CA VAL A 1066 17.82 -14.34 -28.40
C VAL A 1066 18.74 -13.14 -28.34
N SER A 1067 18.21 -11.93 -28.58
CA SER A 1067 18.98 -10.70 -28.47
C SER A 1067 18.27 -9.67 -27.61
N GLY A 1068 18.98 -9.09 -26.66
CA GLY A 1068 18.49 -8.03 -25.78
C GLY A 1068 19.12 -6.70 -26.13
N PHE A 1069 18.33 -5.63 -26.02
CA PHE A 1069 18.70 -4.25 -26.31
C PHE A 1069 18.19 -3.32 -25.22
N ASN A 1070 19.00 -2.33 -24.85
CA ASN A 1070 18.63 -1.21 -24.00
C ASN A 1070 19.08 0.08 -24.67
N PHE A 1071 18.14 0.97 -24.93
CA PHE A 1071 18.36 2.27 -25.56
C PHE A 1071 18.23 3.36 -24.50
N PHE A 1072 19.29 4.14 -24.30
CA PHE A 1072 19.39 5.17 -23.26
C PHE A 1072 19.26 6.61 -23.80
N SER A 1073 18.97 6.77 -25.09
CA SER A 1073 18.84 8.07 -25.77
C SER A 1073 17.38 8.39 -26.11
N ALA A 1074 16.95 9.63 -25.84
CA ALA A 1074 15.68 10.18 -26.35
C ALA A 1074 15.80 10.79 -27.75
N LYS A 1075 17.01 10.86 -28.32
CA LYS A 1075 17.28 11.44 -29.65
C LYS A 1075 17.44 10.37 -30.73
N GLY A 1076 16.85 9.21 -30.47
CA GLY A 1076 17.11 7.98 -31.21
C GLY A 1076 18.46 7.35 -30.87
N ALA A 1077 18.52 6.03 -31.01
CA ALA A 1077 19.73 5.24 -30.86
C ALA A 1077 19.65 4.00 -31.75
N VAL A 1078 20.78 3.60 -32.32
CA VAL A 1078 20.92 2.45 -33.22
C VAL A 1078 21.84 1.42 -32.56
N ALA A 1079 21.43 0.16 -32.60
CA ALA A 1079 22.24 -0.99 -32.27
C ALA A 1079 22.09 -2.01 -33.41
N GLU A 1080 23.08 -2.00 -34.33
CA GLU A 1080 23.10 -2.83 -35.55
C GLU A 1080 21.80 -2.66 -36.36
N TYR A 1081 20.94 -3.68 -36.38
CA TYR A 1081 19.70 -3.73 -37.17
C TYR A 1081 18.48 -3.11 -36.45
N LEU A 1082 18.62 -2.67 -35.20
CA LEU A 1082 17.52 -2.14 -34.41
C LEU A 1082 17.73 -0.68 -34.04
N LYS A 1083 16.70 0.14 -34.22
CA LYS A 1083 16.71 1.55 -33.87
C LYS A 1083 15.47 1.91 -33.06
N ALA A 1084 15.66 2.48 -31.89
CA ALA A 1084 14.58 3.10 -31.12
C ALA A 1084 14.68 4.62 -31.27
N ASN A 1085 13.55 5.31 -31.40
CA ASN A 1085 13.53 6.78 -31.38
C ASN A 1085 13.69 7.34 -29.95
N GLU A 1086 13.36 6.53 -28.94
CA GLU A 1086 13.26 6.90 -27.54
C GLU A 1086 13.87 5.83 -26.65
N ARG A 1087 14.01 6.17 -25.37
CA ARG A 1087 14.51 5.26 -24.34
C ARG A 1087 13.59 4.05 -24.20
N SER A 1088 14.16 2.86 -24.27
CA SER A 1088 13.38 1.62 -24.22
C SER A 1088 14.24 0.38 -24.04
N SER A 1089 13.60 -0.70 -23.58
CA SER A 1089 14.21 -2.03 -23.51
C SER A 1089 13.47 -2.99 -24.44
N VAL A 1090 14.23 -3.76 -25.22
CA VAL A 1090 13.72 -4.72 -26.20
C VAL A 1090 14.41 -6.06 -26.01
N ILE A 1091 13.67 -7.14 -26.17
CA ILE A 1091 14.21 -8.48 -26.30
C ILE A 1091 13.55 -9.17 -27.50
N LEU A 1092 14.36 -9.78 -28.36
CA LEU A 1092 13.94 -10.47 -29.57
C LEU A 1092 14.26 -11.95 -29.44
N ARG A 1093 13.38 -12.82 -29.95
CA ARG A 1093 13.64 -14.25 -30.10
C ARG A 1093 13.12 -14.74 -31.45
N GLN A 1094 13.99 -15.39 -32.21
CA GLN A 1094 13.57 -16.16 -33.39
C GLN A 1094 13.18 -17.58 -32.97
N ASP A 1095 11.94 -17.97 -33.25
CA ASP A 1095 11.39 -19.30 -32.97
C ASP A 1095 10.78 -19.89 -34.25
N GLY A 1096 11.54 -20.73 -34.94
CA GLY A 1096 11.16 -21.25 -36.26
C GLY A 1096 10.90 -20.13 -37.25
N ASN A 1097 9.65 -20.01 -37.72
CA ASN A 1097 9.20 -18.97 -38.64
C ASN A 1097 8.56 -17.75 -37.93
N LYS A 1098 8.76 -17.63 -36.61
CA LYS A 1098 8.24 -16.54 -35.80
C LYS A 1098 9.35 -15.67 -35.24
N LEU A 1099 9.16 -14.35 -35.29
CA LEU A 1099 9.91 -13.41 -34.48
C LEU A 1099 9.02 -12.92 -33.34
N ARG A 1100 9.47 -13.15 -32.11
CA ARG A 1100 8.78 -12.71 -30.90
C ARG A 1100 9.57 -11.58 -30.28
N ILE A 1101 8.87 -10.57 -29.77
CA ILE A 1101 9.45 -9.32 -29.28
C ILE A 1101 8.82 -9.01 -27.92
N GLY A 1102 9.65 -8.85 -26.89
CA GLY A 1102 9.26 -8.17 -25.67
C GLY A 1102 9.73 -6.72 -25.74
N PHE A 1103 8.83 -5.77 -25.50
CA PHE A 1103 9.12 -4.34 -25.62
C PHE A 1103 8.57 -3.59 -24.40
N ALA A 1104 9.41 -2.80 -23.73
CA ALA A 1104 9.04 -2.04 -22.53
C ALA A 1104 9.60 -0.62 -22.54
N ASP A 1105 8.95 0.27 -21.79
CA ASP A 1105 9.48 1.58 -21.37
C ASP A 1105 9.92 1.53 -19.89
N PRO A 1106 11.22 1.33 -19.60
CA PRO A 1106 11.74 1.33 -18.23
C PRO A 1106 11.68 2.69 -17.53
N THR A 1107 11.39 3.78 -18.25
CA THR A 1107 11.22 5.12 -17.64
C THR A 1107 9.85 5.30 -17.00
N GLN A 1108 8.85 4.51 -17.44
CA GLN A 1108 7.43 4.59 -17.06
C GLN A 1108 6.76 5.94 -17.32
N ALA A 1109 7.37 6.77 -18.18
CA ALA A 1109 6.99 8.15 -18.39
C ALA A 1109 6.62 8.45 -19.85
N ARG A 1110 6.77 7.48 -20.77
CA ARG A 1110 6.55 7.71 -22.20
C ARG A 1110 5.13 7.33 -22.62
N GLY A 1111 4.61 8.08 -23.58
CA GLY A 1111 3.45 7.68 -24.36
C GLY A 1111 3.89 6.74 -25.48
N THR A 1112 4.12 7.26 -26.68
CA THR A 1112 4.47 6.43 -27.84
C THR A 1112 5.99 6.31 -28.07
N VAL A 1113 6.46 5.08 -28.30
CA VAL A 1113 7.83 4.76 -28.71
C VAL A 1113 7.81 4.07 -30.07
N ILE A 1114 8.75 4.43 -30.94
CA ILE A 1114 8.93 3.87 -32.28
C ILE A 1114 10.19 3.01 -32.31
N LEU A 1115 10.02 1.75 -32.72
CA LEU A 1115 11.08 0.80 -32.96
C LEU A 1115 11.15 0.50 -34.47
N GLU A 1116 12.32 0.66 -35.06
CA GLU A 1116 12.61 0.31 -36.45
C GLU A 1116 13.55 -0.90 -36.48
N LEU A 1117 13.12 -1.97 -37.15
CA LEU A 1117 13.90 -3.18 -37.43
C LEU A 1117 14.27 -3.16 -38.92
N SER A 1118 15.56 -3.06 -39.23
CA SER A 1118 16.05 -3.10 -40.62
C SER A 1118 15.86 -4.49 -41.24
N THR A 1119 15.42 -4.58 -42.49
CA THR A 1119 15.25 -5.87 -43.20
C THR A 1119 16.49 -6.32 -43.97
N THR A 1120 17.59 -5.54 -43.97
CA THR A 1120 18.76 -5.81 -44.82
C THR A 1120 19.80 -6.79 -44.25
N VAL A 1121 19.83 -7.10 -42.93
CA VAL A 1121 20.69 -8.12 -42.25
C VAL A 1121 20.07 -8.41 -40.86
N PRO A 1122 20.09 -9.62 -40.24
CA PRO A 1122 20.72 -10.90 -40.62
C PRO A 1122 19.81 -11.97 -41.28
N THR A 1123 20.44 -12.84 -42.06
CA THR A 1123 19.90 -13.98 -42.84
C THR A 1123 19.01 -14.98 -42.08
N SER A 1124 18.96 -14.94 -40.75
CA SER A 1124 18.03 -15.72 -39.92
C SER A 1124 16.62 -15.12 -39.80
N TYR A 1125 16.42 -13.89 -40.29
CA TYR A 1125 15.16 -13.14 -40.22
C TYR A 1125 14.66 -12.76 -41.63
N ALA A 1126 14.96 -13.54 -42.67
CA ALA A 1126 14.51 -13.25 -44.03
C ALA A 1126 12.97 -13.27 -44.12
N TYR A 1127 12.33 -12.15 -44.51
CA TYR A 1127 10.88 -12.02 -44.52
C TYR A 1127 10.26 -11.92 -45.92
N ASN A 1128 9.30 -12.80 -46.18
CA ASN A 1128 8.16 -12.60 -47.06
C ASN A 1128 6.89 -13.01 -46.28
N LYS A 1129 5.86 -12.13 -46.20
CA LYS A 1129 4.42 -12.39 -45.84
C LYS A 1129 3.89 -12.07 -44.42
N THR A 1130 2.55 -12.12 -44.35
CA THR A 1130 1.47 -11.84 -43.34
C THR A 1130 1.74 -11.89 -41.83
N TYR A 1131 1.10 -11.01 -41.05
CA TYR A 1131 1.37 -10.78 -39.62
C TYR A 1131 0.12 -10.98 -38.74
N SER A 1132 0.31 -11.44 -37.50
CA SER A 1132 -0.75 -11.54 -36.48
C SER A 1132 -0.23 -11.07 -35.12
N VAL A 1133 -0.86 -10.04 -34.53
CA VAL A 1133 -0.54 -9.52 -33.19
C VAL A 1133 -1.47 -10.20 -32.17
N SER A 1134 -0.92 -10.66 -31.04
CA SER A 1134 -1.64 -11.52 -30.08
C SER A 1134 -2.14 -10.82 -28.80
N ILE A 1135 -1.87 -9.52 -28.57
CA ILE A 1135 -2.33 -8.77 -27.38
C ILE A 1135 -2.50 -7.27 -27.71
N PRO A 1136 -3.29 -6.50 -26.94
CA PRO A 1136 -4.36 -5.64 -27.45
C PRO A 1136 -3.92 -4.81 -28.67
N ASN A 1137 -4.56 -5.06 -29.81
CA ASN A 1137 -4.23 -4.47 -31.10
C ASN A 1137 -4.35 -2.93 -31.14
N ASP A 1138 -4.87 -2.28 -30.10
CA ASP A 1138 -5.01 -0.82 -30.01
C ASP A 1138 -3.71 -0.11 -29.59
N LYS A 1139 -2.77 -0.79 -28.93
CA LYS A 1139 -1.51 -0.18 -28.47
C LYS A 1139 -0.32 -0.33 -29.41
N VAL A 1140 -0.42 -1.18 -30.43
CA VAL A 1140 0.69 -1.51 -31.33
C VAL A 1140 0.27 -1.29 -32.77
N ASN A 1141 0.95 -0.39 -33.47
CA ASN A 1141 0.81 -0.19 -34.91
C ASN A 1141 2.09 -0.64 -35.63
N ILE A 1142 1.94 -1.51 -36.63
CA ILE A 1142 3.06 -2.08 -37.39
C ILE A 1142 2.98 -1.58 -38.83
N ASN A 1143 4.04 -0.90 -39.28
CA ASN A 1143 4.18 -0.41 -40.64
C ASN A 1143 5.36 -1.10 -41.33
N LEU A 1144 5.10 -1.66 -42.51
CA LEU A 1144 6.05 -2.45 -43.27
C LEU A 1144 6.54 -1.67 -44.47
N GLN A 1145 7.86 -1.60 -44.60
CA GLN A 1145 8.54 -0.93 -45.71
C GLN A 1145 9.48 -1.96 -46.36
N SER A 1146 9.93 -1.67 -47.58
CA SER A 1146 10.79 -2.59 -48.35
C SER A 1146 12.11 -2.90 -47.65
N ASP A 1147 12.60 -1.98 -46.84
CA ASP A 1147 13.91 -1.99 -46.19
C ASP A 1147 13.84 -2.02 -44.64
N LYS A 1148 12.64 -1.94 -44.04
CA LYS A 1148 12.44 -1.96 -42.58
C LYS A 1148 11.01 -2.28 -42.14
N ILE A 1149 10.88 -2.72 -40.89
CA ILE A 1149 9.61 -2.83 -40.14
C ILE A 1149 9.61 -1.77 -39.05
N THR A 1150 8.52 -1.01 -38.93
CA THR A 1150 8.36 0.02 -37.89
C THR A 1150 7.22 -0.37 -36.95
N PHE A 1151 7.53 -0.51 -35.67
CA PHE A 1151 6.56 -0.69 -34.59
C PHE A 1151 6.36 0.64 -33.89
N THR A 1152 5.13 1.12 -33.80
CA THR A 1152 4.73 2.28 -33.02
C THR A 1152 3.91 1.78 -31.84
N VAL A 1153 4.44 1.91 -30.63
CA VAL A 1153 3.89 1.27 -29.43
C VAL A 1153 3.54 2.32 -28.38
N ASP A 1154 2.31 2.29 -27.89
CA ASP A 1154 1.84 3.16 -26.81
C ASP A 1154 2.05 2.51 -25.44
N PHE A 1155 2.97 3.07 -24.67
CA PHE A 1155 3.29 2.69 -23.29
C PHE A 1155 2.49 3.45 -22.24
N ALA A 1156 1.52 4.30 -22.62
CA ALA A 1156 0.64 4.97 -21.67
C ALA A 1156 -0.02 3.94 -20.71
N GLY A 1157 0.18 4.18 -19.41
CA GLY A 1157 -0.33 3.31 -18.34
C GLY A 1157 0.35 1.94 -18.22
N SER A 1158 1.35 1.61 -19.06
CA SER A 1158 2.07 0.32 -18.99
C SER A 1158 2.89 0.16 -17.72
N LYS A 1159 3.35 1.28 -17.15
CA LYS A 1159 4.15 1.32 -15.91
C LYS A 1159 5.35 0.36 -15.96
N GLY A 1160 6.03 0.30 -17.11
CA GLY A 1160 7.23 -0.51 -17.31
C GLY A 1160 6.96 -1.99 -17.57
N GLN A 1161 5.70 -2.41 -17.72
CA GLN A 1161 5.37 -3.76 -18.17
C GLN A 1161 5.82 -4.01 -19.61
N THR A 1162 6.22 -5.24 -19.89
CA THR A 1162 6.55 -5.69 -21.24
C THR A 1162 5.27 -5.90 -22.06
N LEU A 1163 5.23 -5.31 -23.25
CA LEU A 1163 4.27 -5.64 -24.30
C LEU A 1163 4.89 -6.68 -25.24
N LEU A 1164 4.13 -7.73 -25.56
CA LEU A 1164 4.57 -8.82 -26.41
C LEU A 1164 4.04 -8.65 -27.84
N ILE A 1165 4.92 -8.77 -28.83
CA ILE A 1165 4.59 -8.71 -30.26
C ILE A 1165 5.11 -9.99 -30.92
N GLU A 1166 4.31 -10.58 -31.81
CA GLU A 1166 4.70 -11.75 -32.61
C GLU A 1166 4.54 -11.42 -34.10
N LEU A 1167 5.56 -11.74 -34.90
CA LEU A 1167 5.49 -11.78 -36.36
C LEU A 1167 5.65 -13.24 -36.80
N LYS A 1168 4.86 -13.68 -37.77
CA LYS A 1168 4.88 -15.07 -38.27
C LYS A 1168 5.04 -15.07 -39.78
N GLU A 1169 5.80 -15.99 -40.36
CA GLU A 1169 5.87 -16.15 -41.81
C GLU A 1169 4.62 -16.90 -42.35
N GLY A 1170 3.92 -16.34 -43.34
CA GLY A 1170 2.74 -16.96 -43.96
C GLY A 1170 3.01 -17.66 -45.30
N ALA A 1171 2.03 -18.39 -45.84
CA ALA A 1171 1.91 -18.66 -47.29
C ALA A 1171 1.01 -17.57 -47.90
N GLY A 1172 1.37 -17.01 -49.06
CA GLY A 1172 0.85 -15.71 -49.46
C GLY A 1172 -0.64 -15.72 -49.81
N GLN A 1173 -1.36 -14.67 -49.40
CA GLN A 1173 -2.36 -14.03 -50.24
C GLN A 1173 -2.24 -12.52 -50.10
N SER A 1174 -2.13 -11.85 -51.24
CA SER A 1174 -2.08 -10.39 -51.35
C SER A 1174 -3.49 -9.83 -51.15
N SER A 1175 -3.67 -8.92 -50.20
CA SER A 1175 -4.82 -8.01 -50.21
C SER A 1175 -4.33 -6.57 -50.05
N ALA A 1176 -4.46 -5.85 -51.18
CA ALA A 1176 -4.27 -4.43 -51.44
C ALA A 1176 -3.97 -3.48 -50.25
N LEU A 1177 -2.76 -2.91 -50.28
CA LEU A 1177 -2.33 -1.74 -49.50
C LEU A 1177 -3.08 -0.48 -49.94
N LYS A 1178 -3.92 0.11 -49.08
CA LYS A 1178 -4.35 1.50 -49.22
C LYS A 1178 -3.22 2.42 -48.77
N ARG A 1179 -2.60 3.12 -49.72
CA ARG A 1179 -1.62 4.20 -49.47
C ARG A 1179 -2.33 5.39 -48.83
N ASN A 1180 -2.01 5.70 -47.58
CA ASN A 1180 -2.23 7.04 -47.02
C ASN A 1180 -0.92 7.81 -47.02
N LYS A 1181 -0.78 8.76 -47.97
CA LYS A 1181 0.29 9.76 -47.96
C LYS A 1181 -0.02 10.79 -46.86
N LYS A 1182 0.77 10.82 -45.80
CA LYS A 1182 1.00 12.04 -45.01
C LYS A 1182 2.51 12.24 -44.82
N THR A 1183 2.92 13.44 -45.19
CA THR A 1183 4.30 13.92 -45.36
C THR A 1183 5.04 13.94 -44.02
N ILE A 1184 6.13 13.16 -43.90
CA ILE A 1184 7.11 13.31 -42.82
C ILE A 1184 8.30 14.09 -43.39
N LYS A 1185 8.63 15.24 -42.80
CA LYS A 1185 9.83 16.01 -43.14
C LYS A 1185 11.07 15.18 -42.78
N LYS A 1186 11.96 14.98 -43.75
CA LYS A 1186 13.28 14.36 -43.57
C LYS A 1186 14.12 15.20 -42.60
N ALA A 1187 14.65 14.57 -41.55
CA ALA A 1187 15.81 15.07 -40.82
C ALA A 1187 17.06 14.34 -41.35
N ASN A 1188 18.05 15.09 -41.81
CA ASN A 1188 19.34 14.56 -42.26
C ASN A 1188 20.16 14.04 -41.06
N PRO A 1189 20.92 12.94 -41.21
CA PRO A 1189 21.86 12.49 -40.20
C PRO A 1189 23.23 13.15 -40.42
N THR A 1190 23.77 13.78 -39.38
CA THR A 1190 25.20 14.08 -39.26
C THR A 1190 25.70 13.47 -37.95
N PRO A 1191 26.78 12.67 -37.95
CA PRO A 1191 27.39 12.16 -36.73
C PRO A 1191 28.34 13.23 -36.18
N ALA A 1192 27.92 13.91 -35.12
CA ALA A 1192 28.80 14.75 -34.32
C ALA A 1192 28.73 14.27 -32.87
N GLU A 1193 29.77 13.57 -32.43
CA GLU A 1193 30.05 13.34 -31.02
C GLU A 1193 30.41 14.69 -30.38
N SER A 1194 29.46 15.33 -29.71
CA SER A 1194 29.77 16.39 -28.75
C SER A 1194 28.69 16.47 -27.67
N ASN A 1195 29.16 16.48 -26.41
CA ASN A 1195 28.49 16.88 -25.17
C ASN A 1195 26.95 16.78 -25.16
N VAL A 1196 26.43 15.55 -25.07
CA VAL A 1196 25.03 15.31 -24.72
C VAL A 1196 24.85 15.62 -23.23
N VAL A 1197 24.20 16.74 -22.93
CA VAL A 1197 23.61 17.04 -21.61
C VAL A 1197 22.63 15.91 -21.27
N ASP A 1198 22.72 15.40 -20.05
CA ASP A 1198 22.02 14.18 -19.63
C ASP A 1198 20.53 14.46 -19.37
N GLU A 1199 19.71 14.49 -20.42
CA GLU A 1199 18.27 14.84 -20.45
C GLU A 1199 17.35 13.80 -19.75
N ASP A 1200 17.86 13.07 -18.76
CA ASP A 1200 17.16 12.00 -18.02
C ASP A 1200 16.96 12.32 -16.54
N GLU A 1201 17.37 13.52 -16.11
CA GLU A 1201 17.24 13.98 -14.74
C GLU A 1201 15.86 14.63 -14.52
N VAL A 1202 15.10 14.08 -13.59
CA VAL A 1202 13.91 14.74 -13.05
C VAL A 1202 14.25 15.51 -11.79
N SER A 1203 13.54 16.60 -11.55
CA SER A 1203 13.60 17.29 -10.26
C SER A 1203 13.01 16.37 -9.19
N VAL A 1204 13.88 15.78 -8.38
CA VAL A 1204 13.48 15.03 -7.20
C VAL A 1204 13.39 16.05 -6.05
N PRO A 1205 12.22 16.25 -5.42
CA PRO A 1205 12.14 17.09 -4.22
C PRO A 1205 13.11 16.54 -3.16
N PRO A 1206 13.78 17.41 -2.37
CA PRO A 1206 14.61 16.94 -1.26
C PRO A 1206 13.76 16.02 -0.38
N ALA A 1207 14.30 14.86 -0.04
CA ALA A 1207 13.63 13.90 0.83
C ALA A 1207 13.13 14.64 2.08
N GLN A 1208 11.80 14.79 2.20
CA GLN A 1208 11.22 15.18 3.47
C GLN A 1208 11.58 14.04 4.43
N PRO A 1209 12.17 14.32 5.60
CA PRO A 1209 12.30 13.27 6.60
C PRO A 1209 10.91 12.71 6.84
N SER A 1210 10.73 11.42 6.53
CA SER A 1210 9.56 10.66 6.94
C SER A 1210 9.35 10.95 8.43
N SER A 1211 8.12 11.25 8.84
CA SER A 1211 7.75 11.62 10.22
C SER A 1211 7.97 10.51 11.26
N GLU A 1212 8.78 9.50 10.95
CA GLU A 1212 9.35 8.53 11.88
C GLU A 1212 10.84 8.84 12.09
N SER A 1213 11.13 10.00 12.70
CA SER A 1213 12.46 10.24 13.25
C SER A 1213 12.50 9.77 14.70
N ASP A 1214 13.61 9.08 15.00
CA ASP A 1214 14.23 8.87 16.30
C ASP A 1214 13.92 7.58 17.09
N PHE A 1215 15.03 7.00 17.60
CA PHE A 1215 15.22 6.06 18.71
C PHE A 1215 15.83 4.66 18.45
N GLU A 1216 16.74 4.38 19.38
CA GLU A 1216 17.84 3.42 19.43
C GLU A 1216 17.45 2.04 20.00
N GLU A 1217 18.31 1.07 19.68
CA GLU A 1217 18.62 -0.20 20.36
C GLU A 1217 17.48 -1.10 20.86
N SER A 1218 17.15 -2.12 20.05
CA SER A 1218 17.17 -3.55 20.45
C SER A 1218 16.77 -4.42 19.25
N GLY A 1219 17.76 -4.69 18.39
CA GLY A 1219 17.63 -5.58 17.24
C GLY A 1219 17.75 -7.04 17.64
N GLN A 1220 16.69 -7.60 18.25
CA GLN A 1220 16.54 -9.04 18.48
C GLN A 1220 15.06 -9.33 18.81
N TYR A 1221 14.49 -10.37 18.19
CA TYR A 1221 13.15 -10.93 18.46
C TYR A 1221 11.93 -10.22 17.82
N ILE A 1222 11.75 -10.33 16.50
CA ILE A 1222 10.46 -10.01 15.83
C ILE A 1222 9.91 -11.21 15.01
N GLU A 1223 10.62 -12.33 14.87
CA GLU A 1223 10.07 -13.46 14.09
C GLU A 1223 9.47 -14.60 14.92
N ASP A 1224 9.90 -14.79 16.17
CA ASP A 1224 9.32 -15.84 17.03
C ASP A 1224 8.04 -15.38 17.77
N LEU A 1225 7.84 -14.07 17.88
CA LEU A 1225 6.66 -13.43 18.53
C LEU A 1225 5.49 -13.16 17.58
N PHE A 1226 5.72 -13.19 16.27
CA PHE A 1226 4.72 -12.92 15.22
C PHE A 1226 4.41 -14.15 14.39
#